data_AF-A0A228HIV7-F1
#
_entry.id   AF-A0A228HIV7-F1
#
_cell.length_a   1.000
_cell.length_b   1.000
_cell.length_c   1.000
_cell.angle_alpha   90.00
_cell.angle_beta   90.00
_cell.angle_gamma   90.00
#
_symmetry.space_group_name_H-M   'P 1'
#
loop_
_entity.id
_entity.type
_entity.pdbx_description
1 polymer ?
#
loop_
_entity_poly.entity_id
_entity_poly.type
_entity_poly.pdbx_seq_one_letter_code
_entity_poly.pdbx_strand_id
1 'polypeptide(L)'
;MSKTTPKKKHHPPAAPKSVPRPAEPADTSLSWAYPFTPVGKDDAADPMTYFTALAKCENGFYPLGVSGMWHGGVHFADGSAEMLKQDSGVRAIADGKVVAYRLNSKYEETTYPNNVGLAHFSTGFVLVRHELKLPPKPAPKEPAKPAPASAPASAPAPASTNTAPPTSAPADNPSSNSKDKSLVFFSLYMHTMDWETYQKGMGQAKTDRHPDQPLPSPMSYWEGDRYYRVGSKAKDKQTVPKPKAPAQPPATRTDGADNLPINNTSQNEPPPADSGQDATPPAPETGLHIRELPNGKSKIIGVLPTGTEIIAGEGDPAHPDWIKIKSIKSGTVLSAEVGKPVSPQAQWSYVFKGELDAVVDPKPLDTVVILKEPQRVKAGEVVAHVGQYQWPRKASPIPPKPNYPMLHLEVFAGPDLKDFIDRSRARAKELNEKNKPLLEIEPGAKLVSEIPAPDQKLTQSGLKLVPIGDAKGSRWIKVQPKSVTTVPAKDKQKAKQSFADAGKPMWVESSLANTISTANVAGWQNFPLDVSKASGPGADFRDVLLRTQLGKLGADNVAIDDNGHHWWNITIGSKDGSARQGWVCETGHHGVQFRSPWEWPGFELVDNGSVSPADMFKRHIHTTEQYLADEEGTEFMGTAAKVNAGELITKLEKAIDTNQDGKVTAQELKHALETRWMAEAVSHLVVRNETEWGGGLGKWEDLTPLMQKQTEMWKTELDRLAKLQWWEQIKGVDGFPTDLSPWHLHPIGLIGNFTAKEVSIGHALSDDGLWFIFSHEAQAGTTNRLHWPGGASGVTLGAGYDMKGRSEAGIIADMKAIGLSDETAEGIAKAAGKQDSDANDFAKNNRNVVDLTHEQEVGLLRHTVKPYEEMVRRSIKIELSQNQFDALVSFAYNPAARWDSVTDLINNGKVDAAMSKIKEGIKSKGTVLPGLVHRRNDEVNLYQEGRYEMNGVPINHE
;
A
#
# COMPACT_ATOMS: atom_id res chain seq x y z
N MET A 1 29.38 -59.81 -39.66
CA MET A 1 29.13 -60.52 -38.40
C MET A 1 29.81 -59.79 -37.25
N SER A 2 29.12 -59.75 -36.11
CA SER A 2 29.56 -59.57 -34.72
C SER A 2 30.91 -58.92 -34.33
N LYS A 3 30.76 -57.91 -33.47
CA LYS A 3 31.38 -57.67 -32.15
C LYS A 3 32.91 -57.73 -32.00
N THR A 4 33.47 -56.62 -31.48
CA THR A 4 34.22 -56.59 -30.21
C THR A 4 34.35 -55.15 -29.68
N THR A 5 34.13 -54.97 -28.37
CA THR A 5 34.32 -53.74 -27.56
C THR A 5 35.80 -53.37 -27.38
N PRO A 6 36.11 -52.08 -27.11
CA PRO A 6 36.88 -51.80 -25.87
C PRO A 6 36.62 -50.45 -25.15
N LYS A 7 36.86 -50.53 -23.82
CA LYS A 7 37.46 -49.56 -22.86
C LYS A 7 36.75 -48.27 -22.41
N LYS A 8 36.59 -48.18 -21.08
CA LYS A 8 36.25 -47.02 -20.24
C LYS A 8 37.38 -45.97 -20.18
N LYS A 9 36.99 -44.69 -20.12
CA LYS A 9 37.73 -43.56 -19.48
C LYS A 9 36.77 -42.78 -18.56
N HIS A 10 37.32 -42.27 -17.46
CA HIS A 10 36.67 -41.50 -16.39
C HIS A 10 35.92 -40.25 -16.87
N HIS A 11 34.78 -39.94 -16.23
CA HIS A 11 34.09 -38.65 -16.29
C HIS A 11 34.31 -37.84 -15.00
N PRO A 12 34.39 -36.49 -15.06
CA PRO A 12 34.46 -35.60 -13.88
C PRO A 12 33.09 -35.46 -13.18
N PRO A 13 33.05 -34.99 -11.92
CA PRO A 13 31.83 -34.86 -11.12
C PRO A 13 30.92 -33.75 -11.65
N ALA A 14 29.61 -34.02 -11.66
CA ALA A 14 28.56 -33.12 -12.12
C ALA A 14 28.42 -31.90 -11.21
N ALA A 15 28.19 -30.73 -11.83
CA ALA A 15 27.88 -29.48 -11.15
C ALA A 15 26.59 -29.57 -10.30
N PRO A 16 26.50 -28.85 -9.17
CA PRO A 16 25.32 -28.84 -8.32
C PRO A 16 24.12 -28.28 -9.09
N LYS A 17 22.99 -29.00 -9.02
CA LYS A 17 21.72 -28.60 -9.61
C LYS A 17 21.25 -27.29 -8.98
N SER A 18 20.87 -26.34 -9.82
CA SER A 18 20.23 -25.08 -9.45
C SER A 18 19.02 -25.33 -8.54
N VAL A 19 18.98 -24.62 -7.41
CA VAL A 19 17.81 -24.51 -6.53
C VAL A 19 16.61 -24.01 -7.37
N PRO A 20 15.41 -24.61 -7.25
CA PRO A 20 14.23 -24.10 -7.93
C PRO A 20 13.94 -22.67 -7.46
N ARG A 21 13.73 -21.76 -8.42
CA ARG A 21 13.23 -20.41 -8.17
C ARG A 21 11.90 -20.52 -7.38
N PRO A 22 11.68 -19.73 -6.31
CA PRO A 22 10.38 -19.66 -5.65
C PRO A 22 9.29 -19.40 -6.69
N ALA A 23 8.20 -20.15 -6.64
CA ALA A 23 7.06 -19.92 -7.51
C ALA A 23 6.54 -18.48 -7.32
N GLU A 24 6.30 -17.76 -8.41
CA GLU A 24 5.61 -16.47 -8.36
C GLU A 24 4.26 -16.63 -7.64
N PRO A 25 3.90 -15.72 -6.71
CA PRO A 25 2.59 -15.76 -6.08
C PRO A 25 1.48 -15.65 -7.13
N ALA A 26 0.32 -16.22 -6.80
CA ALA A 26 -0.88 -16.21 -7.62
C ALA A 26 -1.24 -14.79 -8.11
N ASP A 27 -1.96 -14.73 -9.22
CA ASP A 27 -2.35 -13.55 -10.02
C ASP A 27 -3.02 -12.42 -9.19
N THR A 28 -2.22 -11.62 -8.48
CA THR A 28 -2.71 -10.51 -7.64
C THR A 28 -2.89 -9.24 -8.46
N SER A 29 -4.05 -8.59 -8.34
CA SER A 29 -4.29 -7.24 -8.85
C SER A 29 -3.29 -6.25 -8.27
N LEU A 30 -2.85 -5.27 -9.08
CA LEU A 30 -1.93 -4.23 -8.62
C LEU A 30 -2.58 -3.38 -7.51
N SER A 31 -1.91 -3.24 -6.37
CA SER A 31 -2.39 -2.37 -5.28
C SER A 31 -2.10 -0.91 -5.60
N TRP A 32 -2.95 0.00 -5.11
CA TRP A 32 -2.85 1.44 -5.33
C TRP A 32 -2.95 2.22 -4.03
N ALA A 33 -2.28 3.36 -3.95
CA ALA A 33 -2.31 4.28 -2.82
C ALA A 33 -2.07 5.73 -3.28
N TYR A 34 -2.61 6.68 -2.54
CA TYR A 34 -2.26 8.09 -2.73
C TYR A 34 -0.92 8.44 -2.06
N PRO A 35 -0.14 9.38 -2.64
CA PRO A 35 1.23 9.67 -2.20
C PRO A 35 1.33 10.27 -0.80
N PHE A 36 0.24 10.86 -0.28
CA PHE A 36 0.16 11.47 1.06
C PHE A 36 -1.17 11.17 1.75
N THR A 37 -1.17 11.19 3.08
CA THR A 37 -2.39 10.99 3.91
C THR A 37 -2.98 12.34 4.28
N PRO A 38 -4.31 12.47 4.41
CA PRO A 38 -4.91 13.70 4.91
C PRO A 38 -4.43 14.05 6.34
N VAL A 39 -4.35 15.35 6.64
CA VAL A 39 -4.05 15.86 8.00
C VAL A 39 -5.25 15.65 8.93
N GLY A 40 -6.46 15.84 8.41
CA GLY A 40 -7.73 15.79 9.15
C GLY A 40 -8.52 14.48 8.99
N LYS A 41 -9.85 14.59 9.06
CA LYS A 41 -10.82 13.48 8.92
C LYS A 41 -11.34 13.31 7.48
N ASP A 42 -10.75 14.03 6.53
CA ASP A 42 -11.13 13.93 5.12
C ASP A 42 -10.93 12.49 4.62
N ASP A 43 -11.78 12.07 3.69
CA ASP A 43 -11.78 10.71 3.19
C ASP A 43 -10.53 10.46 2.34
N ALA A 44 -9.58 9.69 2.89
CA ALA A 44 -8.34 9.31 2.21
C ALA A 44 -8.57 8.42 0.98
N ALA A 45 -9.78 7.88 0.79
CA ALA A 45 -10.16 7.11 -0.39
C ALA A 45 -10.85 7.96 -1.48
N ASP A 46 -11.19 9.23 -1.21
CA ASP A 46 -11.84 10.11 -2.18
C ASP A 46 -10.79 10.90 -3.00
N PRO A 47 -10.73 10.73 -4.34
CA PRO A 47 -9.88 11.55 -5.21
C PRO A 47 -10.04 13.06 -4.97
N MET A 48 -11.24 13.53 -4.60
CA MET A 48 -11.49 14.96 -4.37
C MET A 48 -10.70 15.54 -3.21
N THR A 49 -10.35 14.74 -2.20
CA THR A 49 -9.45 15.16 -1.12
C THR A 49 -8.10 15.62 -1.68
N TYR A 50 -7.63 14.95 -2.73
CA TYR A 50 -6.35 15.23 -3.37
C TYR A 50 -6.44 16.32 -4.42
N PHE A 51 -7.50 16.34 -5.24
CA PHE A 51 -7.70 17.42 -6.21
C PHE A 51 -7.83 18.79 -5.53
N THR A 52 -8.60 18.89 -4.46
CA THR A 52 -8.72 20.14 -3.68
C THR A 52 -7.40 20.55 -3.02
N ALA A 53 -6.59 19.58 -2.56
CA ALA A 53 -5.24 19.87 -2.07
C ALA A 53 -4.33 20.41 -3.18
N LEU A 54 -4.36 19.82 -4.37
CA LEU A 54 -3.62 20.29 -5.54
C LEU A 54 -4.10 21.69 -6.00
N ALA A 55 -5.39 21.97 -5.89
CA ALA A 55 -5.96 23.29 -6.17
C ALA A 55 -5.42 24.39 -5.25
N LYS A 56 -4.86 24.05 -4.07
CA LYS A 56 -4.21 25.04 -3.20
C LYS A 56 -2.79 25.42 -3.62
N CYS A 57 -2.16 24.66 -4.52
CA CYS A 57 -0.81 24.95 -4.98
C CYS A 57 -0.77 26.22 -5.85
N GLU A 58 0.38 26.91 -5.85
CA GLU A 58 0.61 28.10 -6.70
C GLU A 58 0.89 27.71 -8.17
N ASN A 59 1.36 26.48 -8.41
CA ASN A 59 1.80 26.00 -9.73
C ASN A 59 1.73 24.47 -9.83
N GLY A 60 2.11 23.94 -11.00
CA GLY A 60 2.27 22.50 -11.23
C GLY A 60 0.98 21.77 -11.57
N PHE A 61 0.12 22.39 -12.36
CA PHE A 61 -1.14 21.79 -12.79
C PHE A 61 -0.92 20.90 -14.01
N TYR A 62 -1.58 19.75 -14.03
CA TYR A 62 -1.65 18.90 -15.21
C TYR A 62 -2.83 19.36 -16.09
N PRO A 63 -2.72 19.39 -17.44
CA PRO A 63 -1.52 19.15 -18.24
C PRO A 63 -0.76 20.44 -18.64
N LEU A 64 -1.13 21.60 -18.08
CA LEU A 64 -0.50 22.89 -18.41
C LEU A 64 0.04 23.59 -17.15
N GLY A 65 1.31 23.98 -17.20
CA GLY A 65 1.94 24.79 -16.17
C GLY A 65 1.44 26.25 -16.17
N VAL A 66 1.87 27.04 -15.18
CA VAL A 66 1.51 28.46 -15.08
C VAL A 66 1.95 29.32 -16.26
N SER A 67 2.96 28.87 -17.00
CA SER A 67 3.43 29.46 -18.27
C SER A 67 2.58 29.06 -19.48
N GLY A 68 1.48 28.33 -19.27
CA GLY A 68 0.64 27.77 -20.33
C GLY A 68 1.32 26.71 -21.20
N MET A 69 2.53 26.28 -20.82
CA MET A 69 3.27 25.22 -21.50
C MET A 69 2.86 23.85 -20.95
N TRP A 70 3.15 22.80 -21.73
CA TRP A 70 3.00 21.41 -21.30
C TRP A 70 3.63 21.17 -19.92
N HIS A 71 2.93 20.41 -19.08
CA HIS A 71 3.40 19.97 -17.77
C HIS A 71 2.92 18.53 -17.50
N GLY A 72 3.86 17.59 -17.39
CA GLY A 72 3.54 16.15 -17.39
C GLY A 72 2.99 15.59 -16.08
N GLY A 73 3.22 16.28 -14.97
CA GLY A 73 2.88 15.81 -13.63
C GLY A 73 2.04 16.78 -12.81
N VAL A 74 2.04 16.56 -11.49
CA VAL A 74 1.39 17.44 -10.51
C VAL A 74 2.37 17.84 -9.42
N HIS A 75 2.20 19.05 -8.84
CA HIS A 75 3.01 19.49 -7.71
C HIS A 75 2.28 19.36 -6.36
N PHE A 76 2.99 18.84 -5.37
CA PHE A 76 2.64 18.95 -3.96
C PHE A 76 3.60 19.92 -3.29
N ALA A 77 3.08 21.03 -2.75
CA ALA A 77 3.85 22.15 -2.19
C ALA A 77 3.21 22.67 -0.89
N ASP A 78 3.54 23.88 -0.45
CA ASP A 78 3.02 24.47 0.79
C ASP A 78 1.48 24.47 0.87
N GLY A 79 0.80 24.80 -0.23
CA GLY A 79 -0.68 24.85 -0.26
C GLY A 79 -1.33 23.49 0.00
N SER A 80 -0.81 22.41 -0.61
CA SER A 80 -1.31 21.06 -0.38
C SER A 80 -0.90 20.50 0.99
N ALA A 81 0.20 20.99 1.58
CA ALA A 81 0.66 20.59 2.91
C ALA A 81 -0.31 21.00 4.04
N GLU A 82 -1.18 21.99 3.80
CA GLU A 82 -2.27 22.32 4.72
C GLU A 82 -3.31 21.19 4.86
N MET A 83 -3.43 20.34 3.84
CA MET A 83 -4.42 19.27 3.77
C MET A 83 -3.78 17.88 3.86
N LEU A 84 -2.51 17.74 3.48
CA LEU A 84 -1.81 16.47 3.33
C LEU A 84 -0.53 16.43 4.18
N LYS A 85 -0.27 15.29 4.83
CA LYS A 85 0.91 15.03 5.67
C LYS A 85 2.17 14.83 4.81
N GLN A 86 2.69 15.91 4.23
CA GLN A 86 3.86 15.90 3.35
C GLN A 86 5.19 15.69 4.09
N ASP A 87 5.23 15.96 5.39
CA ASP A 87 6.37 15.75 6.28
C ASP A 87 6.63 14.25 6.58
N SER A 88 5.61 13.42 6.45
CA SER A 88 5.63 11.98 6.77
C SER A 88 6.27 11.11 5.67
N GLY A 89 6.82 11.74 4.63
CA GLY A 89 7.40 11.06 3.47
C GLY A 89 6.41 10.86 2.33
N VAL A 90 6.96 10.66 1.14
CA VAL A 90 6.26 10.45 -0.13
C VAL A 90 6.06 8.95 -0.34
N ARG A 91 4.82 8.51 -0.56
CA ARG A 91 4.50 7.08 -0.73
C ARG A 91 4.39 6.65 -2.18
N ALA A 92 4.79 5.40 -2.44
CA ALA A 92 4.60 4.75 -3.74
C ALA A 92 3.11 4.69 -4.08
N ILE A 93 2.76 5.11 -5.30
CA ILE A 93 1.36 5.14 -5.75
C ILE A 93 0.77 3.77 -6.07
N ALA A 94 1.63 2.78 -6.30
CA ALA A 94 1.27 1.41 -6.61
C ALA A 94 2.40 0.45 -6.26
N ASP A 95 2.08 -0.84 -6.15
CA ASP A 95 3.11 -1.87 -6.04
C ASP A 95 4.07 -1.78 -7.24
N GLY A 96 5.35 -1.99 -7.01
CA GLY A 96 6.34 -1.85 -8.08
C GLY A 96 7.75 -2.20 -7.66
N LYS A 97 8.70 -1.70 -8.45
CA LYS A 97 10.12 -1.80 -8.15
C LYS A 97 10.78 -0.45 -8.37
N VAL A 98 11.51 0.06 -7.38
CA VAL A 98 12.46 1.16 -7.59
C VAL A 98 13.52 0.66 -8.55
N VAL A 99 13.69 1.35 -9.68
CA VAL A 99 14.61 0.96 -10.76
C VAL A 99 15.76 1.94 -10.93
N ALA A 100 15.53 3.21 -10.63
CA ALA A 100 16.57 4.23 -10.68
C ALA A 100 16.30 5.33 -9.66
N TYR A 101 17.36 6.00 -9.23
CA TYR A 101 17.26 7.19 -8.39
C TYR A 101 18.44 8.14 -8.62
N ARG A 102 18.30 9.37 -8.16
CA ARG A 102 19.41 10.32 -7.97
C ARG A 102 19.26 10.91 -6.57
N LEU A 103 20.29 10.81 -5.73
CA LEU A 103 20.33 11.45 -4.42
C LEU A 103 21.35 12.58 -4.47
N ASN A 104 20.90 13.82 -4.26
CA ASN A 104 21.81 14.95 -4.18
C ASN A 104 22.65 14.87 -2.90
N SER A 105 23.94 15.20 -2.97
CA SER A 105 24.74 15.43 -1.77
C SER A 105 24.21 16.63 -0.99
N LYS A 106 23.94 17.71 -1.73
CA LYS A 106 23.28 18.94 -1.30
C LYS A 106 22.40 19.47 -2.44
N TYR A 107 21.32 20.19 -2.13
CA TYR A 107 20.54 20.90 -3.15
C TYR A 107 21.44 21.74 -4.07
N GLU A 108 21.13 21.69 -5.37
CA GLU A 108 21.75 22.58 -6.35
C GLU A 108 21.39 24.03 -6.06
N GLU A 109 22.28 24.92 -6.47
CA GLU A 109 22.16 26.35 -6.24
C GLU A 109 22.24 27.09 -7.59
N THR A 110 21.34 28.05 -7.76
CA THR A 110 21.32 28.97 -8.91
C THR A 110 21.11 30.39 -8.42
N THR A 111 22.05 31.29 -8.74
CA THR A 111 21.93 32.72 -8.43
C THR A 111 21.23 33.42 -9.58
N TYR A 112 20.05 33.98 -9.33
CA TYR A 112 19.35 34.79 -10.32
C TYR A 112 19.92 36.23 -10.36
N PRO A 113 19.98 36.86 -11.54
CA PRO A 113 20.53 38.21 -11.72
C PRO A 113 19.66 39.29 -11.05
N ASN A 114 20.07 40.55 -11.13
CA ASN A 114 19.30 41.72 -10.66
C ASN A 114 18.90 41.69 -9.18
N ASN A 115 19.76 41.12 -8.31
CA ASN A 115 19.52 40.96 -6.87
C ASN A 115 18.26 40.14 -6.53
N VAL A 116 17.77 39.30 -7.44
CA VAL A 116 16.64 38.39 -7.19
C VAL A 116 17.01 37.37 -6.10
N GLY A 117 18.27 36.96 -6.03
CA GLY A 117 18.81 36.15 -4.95
C GLY A 117 19.20 34.73 -5.37
N LEU A 118 19.43 33.89 -4.38
CA LEU A 118 19.87 32.50 -4.55
C LEU A 118 18.69 31.55 -4.40
N ALA A 119 18.55 30.62 -5.33
CA ALA A 119 17.52 29.59 -5.35
C ALA A 119 18.13 28.20 -5.17
N HIS A 120 17.56 27.43 -4.23
CA HIS A 120 17.82 26.01 -4.06
C HIS A 120 16.85 25.17 -4.86
N PHE A 121 17.35 24.15 -5.53
CA PHE A 121 16.49 23.17 -6.18
C PHE A 121 17.11 21.78 -6.11
N SER A 122 16.25 20.79 -5.92
CA SER A 122 16.62 19.39 -5.99
C SER A 122 16.57 18.92 -7.44
N THR A 123 17.63 18.21 -7.83
CA THR A 123 17.62 17.40 -9.04
C THR A 123 17.34 15.93 -8.69
N GLY A 124 17.32 15.57 -7.41
CA GLY A 124 17.10 14.21 -6.95
C GLY A 124 15.72 13.68 -7.32
N PHE A 125 15.67 12.39 -7.67
CA PHE A 125 14.43 11.70 -8.01
C PHE A 125 14.45 10.23 -7.62
N VAL A 126 13.27 9.63 -7.62
CA VAL A 126 13.07 8.18 -7.55
C VAL A 126 12.17 7.77 -8.70
N LEU A 127 12.56 6.72 -9.42
CA LEU A 127 11.79 6.15 -10.51
C LEU A 127 11.33 4.74 -10.13
N VAL A 128 10.02 4.53 -10.14
CA VAL A 128 9.40 3.24 -9.83
C VAL A 128 8.76 2.67 -11.09
N ARG A 129 9.09 1.42 -11.41
CA ARG A 129 8.49 0.64 -12.50
C ARG A 129 7.35 -0.20 -11.95
N HIS A 130 6.22 -0.17 -12.63
CA HIS A 130 5.01 -0.89 -12.29
C HIS A 130 4.59 -1.83 -13.43
N GLU A 131 3.82 -2.87 -13.11
CA GLU A 131 3.24 -3.78 -14.09
C GLU A 131 1.74 -3.91 -13.86
N LEU A 132 0.93 -3.44 -14.80
CA LEU A 132 -0.51 -3.60 -14.79
C LEU A 132 -0.91 -4.81 -15.64
N LYS A 133 -1.44 -5.84 -14.98
CA LYS A 133 -1.92 -7.08 -15.61
C LYS A 133 -3.41 -7.02 -15.81
N LEU A 134 -3.88 -7.46 -16.98
CA LEU A 134 -5.32 -7.61 -17.23
C LEU A 134 -5.93 -8.62 -16.25
N PRO A 135 -7.17 -8.43 -15.81
CA PRO A 135 -7.84 -9.37 -14.92
C PRO A 135 -8.02 -10.72 -15.63
N PRO A 136 -7.98 -11.85 -14.90
CA PRO A 136 -8.10 -13.18 -15.50
C PRO A 136 -9.43 -13.34 -16.24
N LYS A 137 -9.43 -14.14 -17.31
CA LYS A 137 -10.68 -14.48 -18.01
C LYS A 137 -11.60 -15.24 -17.06
N PRO A 138 -12.91 -14.93 -17.02
CA PRO A 138 -13.85 -15.76 -16.27
C PRO A 138 -13.82 -17.20 -16.76
N ALA A 139 -13.96 -18.15 -15.84
CA ALA A 139 -14.04 -19.57 -16.21
C ALA A 139 -15.19 -19.79 -17.20
N PRO A 140 -15.02 -20.64 -18.24
CA PRO A 140 -16.12 -21.01 -19.12
C PRO A 140 -17.28 -21.52 -18.28
N LYS A 141 -18.49 -20.98 -18.47
CA LYS A 141 -19.69 -21.55 -17.85
C LYS A 141 -19.79 -23.01 -18.30
N GLU A 142 -19.69 -23.95 -17.36
CA GLU A 142 -20.00 -25.35 -17.60
C GLU A 142 -21.40 -25.40 -18.25
N PRO A 143 -21.59 -26.08 -19.39
CA PRO A 143 -22.88 -26.14 -20.03
C PRO A 143 -23.86 -26.76 -19.03
N ALA A 144 -24.93 -26.02 -18.72
CA ALA A 144 -26.00 -26.49 -17.85
C ALA A 144 -26.43 -27.89 -18.31
N LYS A 145 -26.31 -28.87 -17.42
CA LYS A 145 -26.73 -30.24 -17.66
C LYS A 145 -28.20 -30.21 -18.09
N PRO A 146 -28.54 -30.63 -19.33
CA PRO A 146 -29.92 -30.53 -19.80
C PRO A 146 -30.81 -31.43 -18.94
N ALA A 147 -31.91 -30.86 -18.45
CA ALA A 147 -32.99 -31.63 -17.85
C ALA A 147 -33.53 -32.66 -18.87
N PRO A 148 -33.95 -33.86 -18.43
CA PRO A 148 -34.40 -34.89 -19.35
C PRO A 148 -35.77 -34.51 -19.92
N ALA A 149 -35.81 -34.08 -21.18
CA ALA A 149 -37.05 -33.89 -21.93
C ALA A 149 -37.19 -35.00 -22.98
N SER A 150 -38.32 -35.68 -22.86
CA SER A 150 -38.90 -36.74 -23.68
C SER A 150 -38.94 -36.44 -25.19
N ALA A 151 -38.64 -37.47 -25.99
CA ALA A 151 -38.83 -37.52 -27.45
C ALA A 151 -40.31 -37.37 -27.87
N PRO A 152 -40.61 -36.88 -29.08
CA PRO A 152 -40.74 -37.83 -30.20
C PRO A 152 -40.31 -37.35 -31.62
N ALA A 153 -39.88 -38.34 -32.42
CA ALA A 153 -40.15 -38.65 -33.84
C ALA A 153 -39.95 -37.63 -35.01
N SER A 154 -38.90 -37.91 -35.81
CA SER A 154 -38.90 -38.27 -37.25
C SER A 154 -39.10 -37.24 -38.40
N ALA A 155 -38.05 -37.20 -39.26
CA ALA A 155 -38.01 -37.14 -40.74
C ALA A 155 -37.77 -35.77 -41.45
N PRO A 156 -37.32 -35.73 -42.73
CA PRO A 156 -35.89 -35.76 -43.13
C PRO A 156 -35.44 -34.61 -44.07
N ALA A 157 -34.13 -34.43 -44.22
CA ALA A 157 -33.48 -33.44 -45.10
C ALA A 157 -33.51 -33.81 -46.60
N PRO A 158 -33.25 -32.84 -47.49
CA PRO A 158 -32.35 -33.12 -48.61
C PRO A 158 -31.36 -32.00 -49.00
N ALA A 159 -30.16 -32.48 -49.36
CA ALA A 159 -29.31 -32.14 -50.50
C ALA A 159 -28.67 -30.74 -50.68
N SER A 160 -27.35 -30.81 -50.68
CA SER A 160 -26.31 -29.90 -51.14
C SER A 160 -26.27 -29.64 -52.66
N THR A 161 -25.84 -28.45 -53.08
CA THR A 161 -25.11 -28.23 -54.34
C THR A 161 -23.96 -27.23 -54.16
N ASN A 162 -22.80 -27.62 -54.69
CA ASN A 162 -21.54 -26.89 -54.74
C ASN A 162 -21.48 -25.97 -55.97
N THR A 163 -20.91 -24.77 -55.80
CA THR A 163 -20.16 -24.05 -56.84
C THR A 163 -19.15 -23.08 -56.21
N ALA A 164 -17.88 -23.22 -56.58
CA ALA A 164 -16.75 -22.30 -56.34
C ALA A 164 -16.31 -21.70 -57.71
N PRO A 165 -15.26 -20.85 -57.89
CA PRO A 165 -14.23 -20.24 -56.98
C PRO A 165 -13.99 -18.71 -57.33
N PRO A 166 -12.87 -17.97 -57.08
CA PRO A 166 -11.57 -18.34 -56.47
C PRO A 166 -10.87 -17.35 -55.49
N THR A 167 -9.90 -17.93 -54.77
CA THR A 167 -8.59 -17.41 -54.27
C THR A 167 -8.50 -16.08 -53.51
N SER A 168 -8.29 -16.18 -52.18
CA SER A 168 -7.37 -15.32 -51.42
C SER A 168 -6.28 -16.18 -50.76
N ALA A 169 -5.05 -15.66 -50.80
CA ALA A 169 -3.82 -16.24 -50.29
C ALA A 169 -3.75 -16.15 -48.74
N PRO A 170 -2.83 -16.87 -48.08
CA PRO A 170 -3.10 -17.58 -46.84
C PRO A 170 -3.09 -16.70 -45.58
N ALA A 171 -4.06 -16.97 -44.70
CA ALA A 171 -4.01 -16.60 -43.30
C ALA A 171 -2.96 -17.47 -42.60
N ASP A 172 -1.94 -16.84 -42.03
CA ASP A 172 -1.04 -17.48 -41.10
C ASP A 172 -1.83 -17.93 -39.85
N ASN A 173 -1.64 -19.19 -39.49
CA ASN A 173 -2.19 -19.82 -38.30
C ASN A 173 -1.90 -18.96 -37.05
N PRO A 174 -2.89 -18.62 -36.21
CA PRO A 174 -2.59 -18.06 -34.90
C PRO A 174 -2.02 -19.20 -34.05
N SER A 175 -0.71 -19.15 -33.84
CA SER A 175 -0.06 -19.95 -32.80
C SER A 175 -0.75 -19.68 -31.47
N SER A 176 -1.25 -20.74 -30.84
CA SER A 176 -1.74 -20.74 -29.47
C SER A 176 -0.59 -20.50 -28.49
N ASN A 177 -0.18 -19.23 -28.27
CA ASN A 177 0.70 -18.79 -27.16
C ASN A 177 0.93 -17.26 -27.12
N SER A 178 -0.11 -16.42 -27.05
CA SER A 178 0.07 -15.05 -26.52
C SER A 178 -0.45 -14.99 -25.08
N LYS A 179 0.49 -15.04 -24.12
CA LYS A 179 0.19 -14.59 -22.75
C LYS A 179 -0.27 -13.12 -22.84
N ASP A 180 -1.34 -12.75 -22.16
CA ASP A 180 -1.81 -11.37 -22.08
C ASP A 180 -0.66 -10.46 -21.60
N LYS A 181 0.00 -9.73 -22.51
CA LYS A 181 1.16 -8.88 -22.19
C LYS A 181 0.73 -7.77 -21.23
N SER A 182 1.36 -7.69 -20.06
CA SER A 182 1.15 -6.62 -19.07
C SER A 182 1.55 -5.26 -19.62
N LEU A 183 0.94 -4.19 -19.12
CA LEU A 183 1.41 -2.83 -19.34
C LEU A 183 2.51 -2.50 -18.34
N VAL A 184 3.65 -2.04 -18.84
CA VAL A 184 4.67 -1.41 -18.01
C VAL A 184 4.43 0.09 -18.02
N PHE A 185 4.39 0.68 -16.82
CA PHE A 185 4.31 2.12 -16.63
C PHE A 185 5.22 2.54 -15.47
N PHE A 186 5.50 3.83 -15.36
CA PHE A 186 6.43 4.39 -14.40
C PHE A 186 5.79 5.51 -13.58
N SER A 187 6.17 5.60 -12.32
CA SER A 187 5.97 6.81 -11.52
C SER A 187 7.31 7.45 -11.18
N LEU A 188 7.41 8.76 -11.42
CA LEU A 188 8.56 9.60 -11.14
C LEU A 188 8.25 10.52 -9.96
N TYR A 189 9.05 10.41 -8.91
CA TYR A 189 9.00 11.29 -7.73
C TYR A 189 10.20 12.23 -7.82
N MET A 190 9.99 13.46 -8.27
CA MET A 190 11.04 14.44 -8.60
C MET A 190 11.07 15.59 -7.57
N HIS A 191 12.26 16.17 -7.41
CA HIS A 191 12.61 17.15 -6.38
C HIS A 191 12.64 16.54 -4.96
N THR A 192 13.36 15.42 -4.81
CA THR A 192 13.48 14.71 -3.52
C THR A 192 14.53 15.32 -2.59
N MET A 193 14.42 15.06 -1.29
CA MET A 193 15.31 15.58 -0.26
C MET A 193 16.79 15.19 -0.48
N ASP A 194 17.70 16.12 -0.20
CA ASP A 194 19.16 15.91 -0.30
C ASP A 194 19.74 15.16 0.91
N TRP A 195 20.94 14.61 0.72
CA TRP A 195 21.64 13.84 1.75
C TRP A 195 21.99 14.69 2.98
N GLU A 196 22.41 15.94 2.79
CA GLU A 196 22.72 16.85 3.91
C GLU A 196 21.52 17.01 4.86
N THR A 197 20.29 17.10 4.35
CA THR A 197 19.08 17.19 5.17
C THR A 197 18.79 15.87 5.89
N TYR A 198 18.96 14.72 5.24
CA TYR A 198 18.88 13.42 5.93
C TYR A 198 19.90 13.29 7.07
N GLN A 199 21.14 13.76 6.87
CA GLN A 199 22.18 13.75 7.90
C GLN A 199 21.78 14.60 9.11
N LYS A 200 21.19 15.78 8.88
CA LYS A 200 20.64 16.64 9.94
C LYS A 200 19.51 15.95 10.70
N GLY A 201 18.55 15.34 9.99
CA GLY A 201 17.45 14.59 10.60
C GLY A 201 17.92 13.41 11.46
N MET A 202 18.87 12.62 10.97
CA MET A 202 19.49 11.54 11.76
C MET A 202 20.27 12.06 12.97
N GLY A 203 20.90 13.23 12.86
CA GLY A 203 21.56 13.91 13.99
C GLY A 203 20.55 14.28 15.08
N GLN A 204 19.42 14.86 14.69
CA GLN A 204 18.33 15.24 15.61
C GLN A 204 17.71 14.02 16.30
N ALA A 205 17.50 12.91 15.57
CA ALA A 205 16.99 11.66 16.13
C ALA A 205 17.89 11.06 17.23
N LYS A 206 19.18 11.42 17.26
CA LYS A 206 20.10 11.01 18.34
C LYS A 206 19.92 11.86 19.60
N THR A 207 19.52 13.11 19.47
CA THR A 207 19.38 14.06 20.59
C THR A 207 17.97 14.11 21.15
N ASP A 208 16.96 13.91 20.32
CA ASP A 208 15.55 13.95 20.70
C ASP A 208 14.90 12.57 20.54
N ARG A 209 14.35 12.05 21.63
CA ARG A 209 13.69 10.73 21.65
C ARG A 209 12.21 10.80 21.27
N HIS A 210 11.61 11.99 21.27
CA HIS A 210 10.20 12.20 20.97
C HIS A 210 10.04 13.46 20.10
N PRO A 211 10.51 13.44 18.85
CA PRO A 211 10.35 14.59 17.97
C PRO A 211 8.86 14.82 17.68
N ASP A 212 8.46 16.09 17.65
CA ASP A 212 7.08 16.51 17.36
C ASP A 212 6.63 16.11 15.93
N GLN A 213 7.58 15.89 15.01
CA GLN A 213 7.34 15.43 13.64
C GLN A 213 8.23 14.22 13.27
N PRO A 214 7.76 13.34 12.38
CA PRO A 214 8.57 12.23 11.86
C PRO A 214 9.86 12.74 11.22
N LEU A 215 11.00 12.21 11.64
CA LEU A 215 12.30 12.57 11.07
C LEU A 215 12.62 11.72 9.83
N PRO A 216 13.26 12.30 8.80
CA PRO A 216 13.55 11.60 7.57
C PRO A 216 14.56 10.46 7.81
N SER A 217 14.27 9.30 7.26
CA SER A 217 15.10 8.09 7.40
C SER A 217 15.77 7.70 6.08
N PRO A 218 17.02 7.20 6.08
CA PRO A 218 17.69 6.77 4.86
C PRO A 218 16.94 5.66 4.12
N MET A 219 16.84 5.80 2.79
CA MET A 219 16.10 4.83 1.97
C MET A 219 16.89 3.54 1.78
N SER A 220 16.20 2.40 1.86
CA SER A 220 16.80 1.06 1.75
C SER A 220 17.47 0.80 0.40
N TYR A 221 16.95 1.40 -0.67
CA TYR A 221 17.38 1.15 -2.05
C TYR A 221 18.62 1.97 -2.44
N TRP A 222 19.12 2.87 -1.60
CA TRP A 222 20.36 3.58 -1.90
C TRP A 222 21.54 2.61 -1.90
N GLU A 223 22.27 2.57 -3.02
CA GLU A 223 23.59 1.96 -3.08
C GLU A 223 24.57 2.69 -2.16
N GLY A 224 25.62 1.98 -1.74
CA GLY A 224 26.64 2.48 -0.84
C GLY A 224 26.85 1.57 0.36
N ASP A 225 27.74 2.00 1.25
CA ASP A 225 28.11 1.19 2.40
C ASP A 225 27.09 1.38 3.53
N ARG A 226 26.58 0.26 4.04
CA ARG A 226 25.81 0.20 5.29
C ARG A 226 26.63 -0.58 6.31
N TYR A 227 27.04 0.10 7.37
CA TYR A 227 27.89 -0.48 8.39
C TYR A 227 27.49 0.04 9.77
N TYR A 228 28.05 -0.56 10.81
CA TYR A 228 27.81 -0.14 12.19
C TYR A 228 29.10 0.43 12.77
N ARG A 229 28.98 1.47 13.57
CA ARG A 229 30.07 2.03 14.37
C ARG A 229 29.81 1.78 15.84
N VAL A 230 30.84 1.39 16.59
CA VAL A 230 30.78 1.32 18.05
C VAL A 230 30.69 2.74 18.60
N GLY A 231 29.49 3.13 19.02
CA GLY A 231 29.17 4.46 19.50
C GLY A 231 29.45 4.65 20.99
N SER A 232 29.06 5.81 21.51
CA SER A 232 29.18 6.14 22.95
C SER A 232 28.25 5.33 23.86
N LYS A 233 27.32 4.56 23.28
CA LYS A 233 26.44 3.63 24.00
C LYS A 233 27.22 2.43 24.56
N ALA A 234 28.26 2.01 23.86
CA ALA A 234 29.12 0.90 24.27
C ALA A 234 30.04 1.37 25.41
N LYS A 235 29.82 0.82 26.61
CA LYS A 235 30.53 1.19 27.85
C LYS A 235 31.31 0.04 28.45
N ASP A 236 31.40 -1.07 27.73
CA ASP A 236 32.11 -2.25 28.19
C ASP A 236 33.60 -1.96 28.29
N LYS A 237 34.26 -2.52 29.31
CA LYS A 237 35.72 -2.40 29.46
C LYS A 237 36.41 -3.73 29.21
N GLN A 238 37.60 -3.66 28.63
CA GLN A 238 38.52 -4.79 28.62
C GLN A 238 38.86 -5.18 30.06
N THR A 239 38.87 -6.48 30.34
CA THR A 239 39.23 -6.98 31.67
C THR A 239 40.73 -6.83 31.93
N VAL A 240 41.09 -6.49 33.17
CA VAL A 240 42.50 -6.41 33.61
C VAL A 240 42.84 -7.71 34.33
N PRO A 241 44.02 -8.34 34.06
CA PRO A 241 44.47 -9.52 34.78
C PRO A 241 44.50 -9.28 36.30
N LYS A 242 43.97 -10.24 37.08
CA LYS A 242 44.10 -10.19 38.55
C LYS A 242 45.60 -10.31 38.93
N PRO A 243 46.10 -9.50 39.87
CA PRO A 243 47.46 -9.66 40.40
C PRO A 243 47.65 -11.09 40.91
N LYS A 244 48.80 -11.72 40.58
CA LYS A 244 49.16 -13.02 41.15
C LYS A 244 49.17 -12.90 42.67
N ALA A 245 48.39 -13.73 43.37
CA ALA A 245 48.46 -13.83 44.82
C ALA A 245 49.89 -14.20 45.24
N PRO A 246 50.46 -13.57 46.30
CA PRO A 246 51.79 -13.90 46.77
C PRO A 246 51.87 -15.38 47.16
N ALA A 247 52.98 -16.03 46.77
CA ALA A 247 53.21 -17.44 47.03
C ALA A 247 53.09 -17.74 48.54
N GLN A 248 52.26 -18.72 48.92
CA GLN A 248 52.21 -19.21 50.28
C GLN A 248 53.59 -19.78 50.67
N PRO A 249 54.13 -19.44 51.86
CA PRO A 249 55.38 -20.03 52.32
C PRO A 249 55.20 -21.54 52.61
N PRO A 250 56.27 -22.35 52.46
CA PRO A 250 56.17 -23.80 52.64
C PRO A 250 55.79 -24.16 54.07
N ALA A 251 54.89 -25.13 54.23
CA ALA A 251 54.53 -25.68 55.52
C ALA A 251 55.77 -26.32 56.19
N THR A 252 56.12 -25.84 57.38
CA THR A 252 57.12 -26.44 58.26
C THR A 252 56.59 -27.76 58.81
N ARG A 253 57.31 -28.84 58.52
CA ARG A 253 57.14 -30.15 59.14
C ARG A 253 58.20 -30.25 60.24
N THR A 254 57.79 -30.30 61.49
CA THR A 254 58.64 -30.74 62.60
C THR A 254 58.55 -32.26 62.75
N ASP A 255 59.52 -32.81 63.46
CA ASP A 255 59.73 -34.23 63.81
C ASP A 255 60.58 -34.93 62.73
N GLY A 256 61.81 -35.38 62.94
CA GLY A 256 62.64 -35.55 64.12
C GLY A 256 63.62 -36.69 63.80
N ALA A 257 64.86 -36.56 64.28
CA ALA A 257 65.93 -37.57 64.32
C ALA A 257 66.86 -37.74 63.09
N ASP A 258 68.14 -37.55 63.42
CA ASP A 258 69.35 -38.29 62.99
C ASP A 258 70.25 -37.78 61.83
N ASN A 259 71.35 -37.17 62.28
CA ASN A 259 72.76 -37.45 61.96
C ASN A 259 73.34 -37.23 60.54
N LEU A 260 74.06 -36.09 60.45
CA LEU A 260 75.47 -35.95 60.02
C LEU A 260 75.85 -36.18 58.52
N PRO A 261 76.98 -35.60 58.07
CA PRO A 261 77.05 -34.78 56.86
C PRO A 261 77.80 -35.46 55.71
N ILE A 262 77.51 -35.07 54.46
CA ILE A 262 78.42 -35.31 53.34
C ILE A 262 78.54 -34.07 52.46
N ASN A 263 79.79 -33.63 52.38
CA ASN A 263 80.37 -32.61 51.53
C ASN A 263 80.58 -33.19 50.12
N ASN A 264 80.14 -32.53 49.03
CA ASN A 264 80.98 -32.22 47.86
C ASN A 264 80.22 -31.62 46.67
N THR A 265 80.68 -30.42 46.30
CA THR A 265 81.06 -29.95 44.94
C THR A 265 80.47 -30.64 43.71
N SER A 266 79.85 -29.85 42.83
CA SER A 266 80.45 -29.48 41.54
C SER A 266 79.65 -28.38 40.84
N GLN A 267 80.40 -27.54 40.13
CA GLN A 267 80.01 -26.35 39.40
C GLN A 267 79.06 -26.66 38.22
N ASN A 268 78.12 -25.76 37.91
CA ASN A 268 78.23 -24.83 36.78
C ASN A 268 76.87 -24.24 36.35
N GLU A 269 76.95 -22.96 36.00
CA GLU A 269 76.04 -22.09 35.26
C GLU A 269 75.03 -21.21 36.05
N PRO A 270 75.14 -19.87 35.92
CA PRO A 270 74.05 -18.97 36.26
C PRO A 270 72.97 -19.04 35.17
N PRO A 271 71.67 -19.17 35.51
CA PRO A 271 70.63 -18.96 34.53
C PRO A 271 70.61 -17.47 34.11
N PRO A 272 70.23 -17.17 32.86
CA PRO A 272 70.38 -15.85 32.27
C PRO A 272 69.52 -14.81 33.00
N ALA A 273 69.99 -13.57 32.99
CA ALA A 273 69.25 -12.41 33.45
C ALA A 273 67.88 -12.38 32.76
N ASP A 274 66.82 -12.46 33.57
CA ASP A 274 65.44 -12.25 33.16
C ASP A 274 65.24 -10.76 32.85
N SER A 275 65.74 -10.32 31.69
CA SER A 275 65.44 -9.00 31.14
C SER A 275 64.10 -9.08 30.41
N GLY A 276 63.00 -9.04 31.15
CA GLY A 276 61.69 -9.12 30.50
C GLY A 276 60.46 -9.14 31.39
N GLN A 277 60.40 -8.37 32.47
CA GLN A 277 59.12 -8.16 33.15
C GLN A 277 59.13 -6.92 34.05
N ASP A 278 58.85 -5.77 33.43
CA ASP A 278 58.06 -4.69 34.05
C ASP A 278 57.60 -3.73 32.95
N ALA A 279 56.93 -4.28 31.93
CA ALA A 279 56.05 -3.47 31.10
C ALA A 279 54.69 -3.44 31.80
N THR A 280 54.38 -2.31 32.45
CA THR A 280 53.04 -2.04 32.99
C THR A 280 52.00 -2.38 31.90
N PRO A 281 51.00 -3.23 32.16
CA PRO A 281 50.00 -3.57 31.15
C PRO A 281 49.33 -2.29 30.62
N PRO A 282 49.08 -2.18 29.30
CA PRO A 282 48.38 -1.03 28.75
C PRO A 282 47.02 -0.84 29.44
N ALA A 283 46.56 0.40 29.58
CA ALA A 283 45.30 0.69 30.23
C ALA A 283 44.13 -0.02 29.49
N PRO A 284 43.13 -0.58 30.22
CA PRO A 284 42.00 -1.25 29.59
C PRO A 284 41.18 -0.26 28.75
N GLU A 285 40.89 -0.63 27.51
CA GLU A 285 40.07 0.20 26.62
C GLU A 285 38.57 -0.03 26.82
N THR A 286 37.79 0.99 26.47
CA THR A 286 36.32 0.94 26.48
C THR A 286 35.79 0.68 25.08
N GLY A 287 34.74 -0.11 24.97
CA GLY A 287 34.19 -0.56 23.71
C GLY A 287 32.95 -1.41 23.88
N LEU A 288 32.74 -2.33 22.93
CA LEU A 288 31.64 -3.29 22.88
C LEU A 288 32.17 -4.71 23.01
N HIS A 289 31.62 -5.51 23.92
CA HIS A 289 32.00 -6.91 24.05
C HIS A 289 31.62 -7.74 22.81
N ILE A 290 32.59 -8.50 22.34
CA ILE A 290 32.39 -9.56 21.35
C ILE A 290 32.14 -10.86 22.11
N ARG A 291 31.03 -11.52 21.79
CA ARG A 291 30.61 -12.76 22.44
C ARG A 291 30.59 -13.92 21.47
N GLU A 292 30.97 -15.08 21.98
CA GLU A 292 31.03 -16.34 21.23
C GLU A 292 29.67 -16.78 20.66
N LEU A 293 28.58 -16.45 21.37
CA LEU A 293 27.21 -16.77 20.98
C LEU A 293 26.35 -15.49 21.15
N PRO A 294 25.23 -15.35 20.41
CA PRO A 294 24.32 -14.18 20.44
C PRO A 294 23.48 -14.11 21.73
N ASN A 295 24.14 -14.05 22.87
CA ASN A 295 23.53 -14.09 24.20
C ASN A 295 24.37 -13.25 25.17
N GLY A 296 23.72 -12.38 25.95
CA GLY A 296 24.38 -11.51 26.92
C GLY A 296 25.12 -12.25 28.06
N LYS A 297 24.84 -13.54 28.27
CA LYS A 297 25.56 -14.40 29.22
C LYS A 297 26.70 -15.21 28.59
N SER A 298 26.85 -15.15 27.26
CA SER A 298 27.89 -15.88 26.55
C SER A 298 29.28 -15.35 26.86
N LYS A 299 30.29 -16.20 26.69
CA LYS A 299 31.69 -15.89 26.93
C LYS A 299 32.12 -14.69 26.09
N ILE A 300 32.77 -13.74 26.75
CA ILE A 300 33.41 -12.59 26.09
C ILE A 300 34.74 -13.08 25.51
N ILE A 301 34.90 -12.94 24.20
CA ILE A 301 36.07 -13.42 23.47
C ILE A 301 36.88 -12.30 22.83
N GLY A 302 36.39 -11.06 22.90
CA GLY A 302 37.08 -9.86 22.44
C GLY A 302 36.33 -8.59 22.82
N VAL A 303 36.91 -7.44 22.47
CA VAL A 303 36.31 -6.12 22.62
C VAL A 303 36.52 -5.36 21.31
N LEU A 304 35.47 -4.69 20.81
CA LEU A 304 35.59 -3.68 19.75
C LEU A 304 35.70 -2.30 20.42
N PRO A 305 36.84 -1.60 20.35
CA PRO A 305 36.98 -0.26 20.90
C PRO A 305 35.95 0.73 20.34
N THR A 306 35.59 1.74 21.13
CA THR A 306 34.76 2.86 20.64
C THR A 306 35.36 3.47 19.36
N GLY A 307 34.53 3.69 18.35
CA GLY A 307 34.93 4.16 17.03
C GLY A 307 35.20 3.05 16.00
N THR A 308 35.31 1.79 16.41
CA THR A 308 35.47 0.65 15.49
C THR A 308 34.25 0.52 14.57
N GLU A 309 34.49 0.24 13.30
CA GLU A 309 33.43 0.09 12.28
C GLU A 309 33.39 -1.35 11.76
N ILE A 310 32.18 -1.90 11.66
CA ILE A 310 31.95 -3.29 11.26
C ILE A 310 30.89 -3.39 10.18
N ILE A 311 31.06 -4.35 9.27
CA ILE A 311 30.01 -4.78 8.35
C ILE A 311 29.27 -5.94 9.00
N ALA A 312 27.95 -5.83 9.07
CA ALA A 312 27.11 -6.90 9.59
C ALA A 312 27.06 -8.09 8.63
N GLY A 313 27.12 -9.30 9.18
CA GLY A 313 26.87 -10.55 8.47
C GLY A 313 25.40 -10.94 8.52
N GLU A 314 25.13 -12.17 8.07
CA GLU A 314 23.80 -12.77 8.26
C GLU A 314 23.45 -12.75 9.75
N GLY A 315 22.30 -12.15 10.06
CA GLY A 315 21.75 -12.12 11.41
C GLY A 315 21.35 -13.52 11.86
N ASP A 316 21.28 -13.73 13.17
CA ASP A 316 20.68 -14.93 13.73
C ASP A 316 19.18 -14.68 13.93
N PRO A 317 18.27 -15.37 13.19
CA PRO A 317 16.83 -15.13 13.30
C PRO A 317 16.29 -15.35 14.72
N ALA A 318 16.93 -16.21 15.51
CA ALA A 318 16.54 -16.45 16.90
C ALA A 318 16.97 -15.33 17.86
N HIS A 319 17.88 -14.44 17.42
CA HIS A 319 18.50 -13.41 18.23
C HIS A 319 18.62 -12.08 17.46
N PRO A 320 17.51 -11.39 17.16
CA PRO A 320 17.48 -10.20 16.30
C PRO A 320 18.26 -8.99 16.86
N ASP A 321 18.47 -8.96 18.17
CA ASP A 321 19.27 -7.93 18.86
C ASP A 321 20.79 -8.17 18.76
N TRP A 322 21.23 -9.26 18.13
CA TRP A 322 22.63 -9.60 17.99
C TRP A 322 23.04 -9.61 16.52
N ILE A 323 24.16 -8.96 16.23
CA ILE A 323 24.75 -8.91 14.90
C ILE A 323 25.99 -9.77 14.89
N LYS A 324 26.09 -10.66 13.91
CA LYS A 324 27.34 -11.35 13.60
C LYS A 324 28.24 -10.43 12.79
N ILE A 325 29.51 -10.31 13.16
CA ILE A 325 30.47 -9.52 12.39
C ILE A 325 30.81 -10.28 11.10
N LYS A 326 30.58 -9.66 9.93
CA LYS A 326 31.05 -10.17 8.64
C LYS A 326 32.52 -9.82 8.42
N SER A 327 32.85 -8.57 8.67
CA SER A 327 34.20 -8.02 8.56
C SER A 327 34.34 -6.74 9.40
N ILE A 328 35.58 -6.43 9.77
CA ILE A 328 35.96 -5.15 10.35
C ILE A 328 36.26 -4.19 9.20
N LYS A 329 35.53 -3.08 9.12
CA LYS A 329 35.72 -2.03 8.11
C LYS A 329 36.90 -1.12 8.50
N SER A 330 36.97 -0.71 9.76
CA SER A 330 38.06 0.08 10.34
C SER A 330 38.15 -0.14 11.85
N GLY A 331 39.32 0.08 12.44
CA GLY A 331 39.61 -0.23 13.85
C GLY A 331 40.25 -1.60 14.06
N THR A 332 40.47 -1.99 15.33
CA THR A 332 41.17 -3.23 15.68
C THR A 332 40.43 -3.96 16.79
N VAL A 333 40.20 -5.26 16.60
CA VAL A 333 39.64 -6.12 17.63
C VAL A 333 40.67 -6.32 18.74
N LEU A 334 40.29 -5.98 19.97
CA LEU A 334 41.12 -6.25 21.15
C LEU A 334 40.74 -7.58 21.79
N SER A 335 41.67 -8.16 22.53
CA SER A 335 41.43 -9.35 23.34
C SER A 335 40.48 -9.03 24.49
N ALA A 336 39.79 -10.04 25.02
CA ALA A 336 38.88 -9.85 26.15
C ALA A 336 39.61 -9.36 27.42
N GLU A 337 40.90 -9.67 27.57
CA GLU A 337 41.75 -9.37 28.72
C GLU A 337 43.07 -8.73 28.27
N VAL A 338 43.47 -7.64 28.93
CA VAL A 338 44.70 -6.88 28.62
C VAL A 338 45.92 -7.80 28.63
N GLY A 339 46.75 -7.73 27.59
CA GLY A 339 47.99 -8.50 27.47
C GLY A 339 47.82 -9.97 27.05
N LYS A 340 46.58 -10.44 26.82
CA LYS A 340 46.30 -11.75 26.21
C LYS A 340 46.18 -11.65 24.68
N PRO A 341 46.45 -12.74 23.94
CA PRO A 341 46.21 -12.79 22.49
C PRO A 341 44.71 -12.65 22.18
N VAL A 342 44.39 -12.03 21.05
CA VAL A 342 43.02 -11.92 20.54
C VAL A 342 42.50 -13.31 20.15
N SER A 343 41.26 -13.63 20.52
CA SER A 343 40.64 -14.88 20.07
C SER A 343 40.51 -14.87 18.54
N PRO A 344 40.98 -15.90 17.81
CA PRO A 344 40.90 -15.92 16.35
C PRO A 344 39.47 -15.73 15.82
N GLN A 345 38.47 -16.20 16.56
CA GLN A 345 37.05 -16.15 16.19
C GLN A 345 36.39 -14.78 16.44
N ALA A 346 37.02 -13.89 17.22
CA ALA A 346 36.38 -12.65 17.66
C ALA A 346 35.93 -11.77 16.50
N GLN A 347 36.71 -11.71 15.42
CA GLN A 347 36.40 -10.89 14.24
C GLN A 347 35.20 -11.40 13.39
N TRP A 348 34.62 -12.57 13.72
CA TRP A 348 33.46 -13.16 13.03
C TRP A 348 32.33 -13.56 13.99
N SER A 349 32.36 -13.03 15.22
CA SER A 349 31.43 -13.41 16.28
C SER A 349 30.39 -12.32 16.56
N TYR A 350 29.68 -12.44 17.68
CA TYR A 350 28.45 -11.69 17.91
C TYR A 350 28.66 -10.45 18.77
N VAL A 351 27.99 -9.37 18.40
CA VAL A 351 27.94 -8.11 19.13
C VAL A 351 26.50 -7.64 19.30
N PHE A 352 26.21 -6.91 20.37
CA PHE A 352 24.86 -6.44 20.66
C PHE A 352 24.49 -5.21 19.81
N LYS A 353 23.43 -5.32 19.02
CA LYS A 353 22.97 -4.30 18.07
C LYS A 353 22.57 -2.99 18.75
N GLY A 354 21.99 -3.05 19.94
CA GLY A 354 21.51 -1.86 20.66
C GLY A 354 22.60 -0.86 21.06
N GLU A 355 23.86 -1.29 21.08
CA GLU A 355 25.03 -0.45 21.41
C GLU A 355 25.81 0.02 20.19
N LEU A 356 25.36 -0.37 18.99
CA LEU A 356 25.91 0.07 17.73
C LEU A 356 25.12 1.27 17.18
N ASP A 357 25.83 2.17 16.52
CA ASP A 357 25.22 3.23 15.72
C ASP A 357 25.25 2.79 14.25
N ALA A 358 24.07 2.68 13.64
CA ALA A 358 23.97 2.43 12.21
C ALA A 358 24.53 3.62 11.43
N VAL A 359 25.39 3.35 10.45
CA VAL A 359 25.96 4.34 9.55
C VAL A 359 25.55 3.97 8.12
N VAL A 360 24.93 4.92 7.46
CA VAL A 360 24.57 4.85 6.04
C VAL A 360 25.47 5.84 5.30
N ASP A 361 26.24 5.34 4.34
CA ASP A 361 27.12 6.14 3.48
C ASP A 361 26.70 5.92 2.02
N PRO A 362 25.63 6.60 1.57
CA PRO A 362 25.05 6.38 0.26
C PRO A 362 26.00 6.88 -0.82
N LYS A 363 26.32 6.01 -1.79
CA LYS A 363 27.23 6.29 -2.90
C LYS A 363 26.80 5.51 -4.15
N PRO A 364 26.86 6.11 -5.35
CA PRO A 364 27.29 7.49 -5.61
C PRO A 364 26.21 8.53 -5.26
N LEU A 365 26.64 9.77 -4.97
CA LEU A 365 25.79 10.95 -4.83
C LEU A 365 25.87 11.78 -6.12
N ASP A 366 24.84 12.61 -6.37
CA ASP A 366 24.76 13.56 -7.49
C ASP A 366 24.75 12.94 -8.89
N THR A 367 24.66 11.61 -8.97
CA THR A 367 24.59 10.86 -10.24
C THR A 367 23.30 10.07 -10.32
N VAL A 368 22.84 9.80 -11.54
CA VAL A 368 21.76 8.82 -11.76
C VAL A 368 22.30 7.42 -11.51
N VAL A 369 21.64 6.69 -10.64
CA VAL A 369 21.92 5.29 -10.31
C VAL A 369 20.81 4.43 -10.89
N ILE A 370 21.17 3.52 -11.79
CA ILE A 370 20.29 2.42 -12.24
C ILE A 370 20.58 1.23 -11.35
N LEU A 371 19.58 0.77 -10.60
CA LEU A 371 19.76 -0.36 -9.69
C LEU A 371 19.99 -1.65 -10.48
N LYS A 372 21.10 -2.32 -10.20
CA LYS A 372 21.40 -3.65 -10.78
C LYS A 372 20.32 -4.66 -10.41
N GLU A 373 19.84 -4.58 -9.17
CA GLU A 373 18.73 -5.36 -8.64
C GLU A 373 17.62 -4.39 -8.22
N PRO A 374 16.56 -4.23 -9.04
CA PRO A 374 15.45 -3.35 -8.68
C PRO A 374 14.82 -3.75 -7.35
N GLN A 375 14.64 -2.79 -6.44
CA GLN A 375 14.07 -3.05 -5.13
C GLN A 375 12.55 -3.02 -5.18
N ARG A 376 11.89 -4.08 -4.71
CA ARG A 376 10.42 -4.12 -4.57
C ARG A 376 9.95 -3.04 -3.58
N VAL A 377 8.82 -2.43 -3.91
CA VAL A 377 8.09 -1.47 -3.07
C VAL A 377 6.60 -1.79 -3.12
N LYS A 378 5.90 -1.64 -2.00
CA LYS A 378 4.44 -1.78 -1.93
C LYS A 378 3.74 -0.43 -2.09
N ALA A 379 2.51 -0.43 -2.60
CA ALA A 379 1.67 0.76 -2.58
C ALA A 379 1.53 1.29 -1.14
N GLY A 380 1.75 2.59 -0.93
CA GLY A 380 1.74 3.18 0.41
C GLY A 380 3.07 3.08 1.18
N GLU A 381 4.10 2.43 0.64
CA GLU A 381 5.43 2.45 1.25
C GLU A 381 6.14 3.78 0.94
N VAL A 382 6.85 4.35 1.93
CA VAL A 382 7.60 5.60 1.73
C VAL A 382 8.80 5.34 0.82
N VAL A 383 8.85 6.07 -0.30
CA VAL A 383 9.92 5.97 -1.32
C VAL A 383 10.82 7.18 -1.35
N ALA A 384 10.42 8.32 -0.78
CA ALA A 384 11.23 9.53 -0.75
C ALA A 384 10.75 10.49 0.34
N HIS A 385 11.46 11.59 0.56
CA HIS A 385 10.95 12.75 1.29
C HIS A 385 10.96 13.97 0.35
N VAL A 386 10.02 14.89 0.59
CA VAL A 386 9.87 16.11 -0.18
C VAL A 386 11.13 16.97 -0.08
N GLY A 387 11.70 17.36 -1.22
CA GLY A 387 12.86 18.23 -1.31
C GLY A 387 12.49 19.70 -1.51
N GLN A 388 13.44 20.52 -1.95
CA GLN A 388 13.25 21.95 -2.22
C GLN A 388 13.23 22.22 -3.72
N TYR A 389 12.42 23.19 -4.16
CA TYR A 389 12.44 23.65 -5.54
C TYR A 389 12.06 25.13 -5.67
N GLN A 390 13.06 26.01 -5.61
CA GLN A 390 12.87 27.45 -5.69
C GLN A 390 13.05 27.94 -7.12
N TRP A 391 12.05 28.68 -7.60
CA TRP A 391 12.11 29.50 -8.82
C TRP A 391 12.46 30.97 -8.48
N PRO A 392 12.66 31.88 -9.45
CA PRO A 392 13.11 33.25 -9.18
C PRO A 392 12.29 33.98 -8.09
N ARG A 393 10.96 33.78 -8.06
CA ARG A 393 10.08 34.43 -7.07
C ARG A 393 10.21 33.90 -5.64
N LYS A 394 10.86 32.75 -5.44
CA LYS A 394 11.11 32.12 -4.12
C LYS A 394 12.61 32.11 -3.78
N ALA A 395 13.44 32.68 -4.66
CA ALA A 395 14.85 32.93 -4.37
C ALA A 395 14.97 33.82 -3.13
N SER A 396 15.96 33.54 -2.30
CA SER A 396 16.17 34.21 -1.01
C SER A 396 17.44 35.08 -1.05
N PRO A 397 17.52 36.15 -0.23
CA PRO A 397 18.79 36.80 0.07
C PRO A 397 19.82 35.80 0.61
N ILE A 398 21.11 36.08 0.43
CA ILE A 398 22.19 35.19 0.90
C ILE A 398 22.42 35.43 2.41
N PRO A 399 22.43 34.39 3.28
CA PRO A 399 22.35 32.97 2.96
C PRO A 399 20.90 32.50 2.68
N PRO A 400 20.74 31.57 1.74
CA PRO A 400 19.43 31.12 1.27
C PRO A 400 18.67 30.34 2.35
N LYS A 401 17.34 30.42 2.35
CA LYS A 401 16.46 29.69 3.27
C LYS A 401 15.73 28.58 2.52
N PRO A 402 15.65 27.34 3.06
CA PRO A 402 14.78 26.31 2.50
C PRO A 402 13.31 26.68 2.82
N ASN A 403 12.64 27.31 1.87
CA ASN A 403 11.32 27.94 2.07
C ASN A 403 10.28 27.52 1.04
N TYR A 404 10.57 26.52 0.21
CA TYR A 404 9.64 26.04 -0.79
C TYR A 404 9.78 24.53 -0.99
N PRO A 405 9.30 23.73 -0.01
CA PRO A 405 9.22 22.29 -0.15
C PRO A 405 8.27 21.93 -1.29
N MET A 406 8.73 21.10 -2.22
CA MET A 406 7.92 20.72 -3.38
C MET A 406 8.28 19.32 -3.87
N LEU A 407 7.28 18.51 -4.17
CA LEU A 407 7.39 17.27 -4.91
C LEU A 407 6.71 17.46 -6.27
N HIS A 408 7.37 17.06 -7.35
CA HIS A 408 6.74 16.84 -8.64
C HIS A 408 6.49 15.33 -8.83
N LEU A 409 5.23 14.93 -9.05
CA LEU A 409 4.83 13.55 -9.29
C LEU A 409 4.30 13.39 -10.71
N GLU A 410 4.97 12.55 -11.50
CA GLU A 410 4.58 12.24 -12.89
C GLU A 410 4.34 10.74 -13.06
N VAL A 411 3.36 10.37 -13.88
CA VAL A 411 3.08 8.98 -14.24
C VAL A 411 3.04 8.86 -15.75
N PHE A 412 3.82 7.93 -16.30
CA PHE A 412 3.90 7.78 -17.75
C PHE A 412 4.10 6.33 -18.19
N ALA A 413 3.71 6.06 -19.43
CA ALA A 413 3.85 4.76 -20.08
C ALA A 413 4.36 4.91 -21.51
N GLY A 414 5.00 3.85 -22.00
CA GLY A 414 5.46 3.78 -23.39
C GLY A 414 4.31 3.64 -24.40
N PRO A 415 4.62 3.49 -25.70
CA PRO A 415 3.63 3.41 -26.77
C PRO A 415 2.62 2.26 -26.63
N ASP A 416 3.00 1.19 -25.90
CA ASP A 416 2.15 0.03 -25.61
C ASP A 416 0.85 0.38 -24.82
N LEU A 417 0.76 1.57 -24.22
CA LEU A 417 -0.42 1.99 -23.44
C LEU A 417 -1.71 1.92 -24.25
N LYS A 418 -1.69 2.42 -25.49
CA LYS A 418 -2.88 2.46 -26.33
C LYS A 418 -3.41 1.04 -26.59
N ASP A 419 -2.54 0.14 -27.03
CA ASP A 419 -2.88 -1.25 -27.31
C ASP A 419 -3.30 -2.00 -26.04
N PHE A 420 -2.75 -1.64 -24.88
CA PHE A 420 -3.21 -2.17 -23.61
C PHE A 420 -4.62 -1.71 -23.25
N ILE A 421 -4.95 -0.42 -23.39
CA ILE A 421 -6.30 0.09 -23.12
C ILE A 421 -7.33 -0.59 -24.04
N ASP A 422 -7.00 -0.78 -25.31
CA ASP A 422 -7.87 -1.47 -26.27
C ASP A 422 -8.14 -2.92 -25.84
N ARG A 423 -7.09 -3.67 -25.41
CA ARG A 423 -7.24 -5.02 -24.85
C ARG A 423 -7.95 -5.04 -23.50
N SER A 424 -7.74 -4.03 -22.66
CA SER A 424 -8.37 -3.86 -21.36
C SER A 424 -9.88 -3.70 -21.53
N ARG A 425 -10.32 -2.81 -22.43
CA ARG A 425 -11.73 -2.61 -22.78
C ARG A 425 -12.36 -3.86 -23.37
N ALA A 426 -11.61 -4.62 -24.18
CA ALA A 426 -12.08 -5.91 -24.68
C ALA A 426 -12.26 -6.94 -23.56
N ARG A 427 -11.29 -7.08 -22.65
CA ARG A 427 -11.37 -7.98 -21.47
C ARG A 427 -12.51 -7.59 -20.54
N ALA A 428 -12.75 -6.31 -20.32
CA ALA A 428 -13.80 -5.82 -19.44
C ALA A 428 -15.21 -6.28 -19.87
N LYS A 429 -15.46 -6.41 -21.18
CA LYS A 429 -16.73 -6.95 -21.72
C LYS A 429 -16.96 -8.41 -21.38
N GLU A 430 -15.89 -9.16 -21.09
CA GLU A 430 -15.97 -10.56 -20.68
C GLU A 430 -16.26 -10.69 -19.17
N LEU A 431 -15.97 -9.66 -18.36
CA LEU A 431 -16.12 -9.69 -16.91
C LEU A 431 -17.59 -9.70 -16.47
N ASN A 432 -17.85 -10.25 -15.28
CA ASN A 432 -19.18 -10.26 -14.70
C ASN A 432 -19.56 -8.88 -14.12
N GLU A 433 -20.86 -8.65 -13.85
CA GLU A 433 -21.36 -7.40 -13.25
C GLU A 433 -20.76 -7.10 -11.87
N LYS A 434 -20.21 -8.10 -11.17
CA LYS A 434 -19.57 -7.91 -9.86
C LYS A 434 -18.23 -7.17 -9.96
N ASN A 435 -17.66 -7.05 -11.15
CA ASN A 435 -16.39 -6.36 -11.42
C ASN A 435 -16.60 -4.91 -11.94
N LYS A 436 -17.79 -4.35 -11.72
CA LYS A 436 -18.18 -3.00 -12.15
C LYS A 436 -18.52 -2.09 -10.95
N PRO A 437 -17.53 -1.61 -10.18
CA PRO A 437 -17.72 -0.78 -8.99
C PRO A 437 -17.94 0.71 -9.29
N LEU A 438 -17.85 1.15 -10.55
CA LEU A 438 -17.91 2.55 -10.95
C LEU A 438 -19.28 2.88 -11.53
N LEU A 439 -20.07 3.75 -10.89
CA LEU A 439 -21.29 4.29 -11.50
C LEU A 439 -20.89 5.43 -12.42
N GLU A 440 -21.01 5.20 -13.72
CA GLU A 440 -20.77 6.23 -14.74
C GLU A 440 -22.06 6.95 -15.10
N ILE A 441 -21.94 8.27 -15.21
CA ILE A 441 -22.98 9.16 -15.68
C ILE A 441 -22.47 9.85 -16.93
N GLU A 442 -23.09 9.50 -18.05
CA GLU A 442 -22.68 9.99 -19.36
C GLU A 442 -23.23 11.39 -19.61
N PRO A 443 -22.51 12.22 -20.38
CA PRO A 443 -23.07 13.48 -20.88
C PRO A 443 -24.42 13.24 -21.56
N GLY A 444 -25.44 14.00 -21.15
CA GLY A 444 -26.83 13.87 -21.61
C GLY A 444 -27.74 13.05 -20.68
N ALA A 445 -27.20 12.36 -19.67
CA ALA A 445 -28.00 11.66 -18.66
C ALA A 445 -28.88 12.64 -17.87
N LYS A 446 -30.19 12.39 -17.81
CA LYS A 446 -31.17 13.28 -17.15
C LYS A 446 -31.46 12.80 -15.74
N LEU A 447 -31.75 13.69 -14.80
CA LEU A 447 -32.06 13.30 -13.43
C LEU A 447 -33.56 13.22 -13.18
N VAL A 448 -33.97 12.37 -12.23
CA VAL A 448 -35.32 12.44 -11.64
C VAL A 448 -35.26 13.46 -10.50
N SER A 449 -35.73 14.69 -10.74
CA SER A 449 -35.68 15.78 -9.76
C SER A 449 -37.00 16.00 -9.02
N GLU A 450 -38.13 15.62 -9.62
CA GLU A 450 -39.46 15.78 -9.01
C GLU A 450 -39.88 14.53 -8.25
N ILE A 451 -40.13 14.69 -6.95
CA ILE A 451 -40.72 13.65 -6.09
C ILE A 451 -42.24 13.90 -6.06
N PRO A 452 -43.09 12.93 -6.44
CA PRO A 452 -44.54 13.12 -6.43
C PRO A 452 -45.06 13.37 -5.01
N ALA A 453 -46.13 14.14 -4.90
CA ALA A 453 -46.81 14.34 -3.62
C ALA A 453 -47.36 13.00 -3.07
N PRO A 454 -47.37 12.79 -1.74
CA PRO A 454 -47.97 11.61 -1.12
C PRO A 454 -49.43 11.39 -1.55
N ASP A 455 -49.76 10.18 -2.01
CA ASP A 455 -51.07 9.77 -2.53
C ASP A 455 -51.83 8.77 -1.63
N GLN A 456 -51.27 8.45 -0.46
CA GLN A 456 -51.90 7.65 0.59
C GLN A 456 -51.81 8.33 1.96
N LYS A 457 -52.88 8.25 2.75
CA LYS A 457 -52.95 8.85 4.08
C LYS A 457 -53.59 7.91 5.10
N LEU A 458 -52.91 7.71 6.23
CA LEU A 458 -53.46 7.06 7.41
C LEU A 458 -54.09 8.12 8.30
N THR A 459 -55.38 8.00 8.55
CA THR A 459 -56.17 8.94 9.37
C THR A 459 -56.29 8.50 10.83
N GLN A 460 -55.73 7.34 11.18
CA GLN A 460 -55.75 6.77 12.53
C GLN A 460 -54.37 6.93 13.19
N SER A 461 -54.35 7.48 14.41
CA SER A 461 -53.17 7.49 15.29
C SER A 461 -53.07 6.21 16.12
N GLY A 462 -51.88 5.93 16.67
CA GLY A 462 -51.60 4.74 17.48
C GLY A 462 -51.27 3.49 16.65
N LEU A 463 -51.03 3.62 15.35
CA LEU A 463 -50.64 2.51 14.49
C LEU A 463 -49.12 2.32 14.53
N LYS A 464 -48.67 1.08 14.72
CA LYS A 464 -47.26 0.73 14.55
C LYS A 464 -46.95 0.55 13.07
N LEU A 465 -45.98 1.29 12.55
CA LEU A 465 -45.55 1.20 11.15
C LEU A 465 -44.46 0.13 11.01
N VAL A 466 -44.82 -1.10 10.71
CA VAL A 466 -43.87 -2.22 10.68
C VAL A 466 -43.24 -2.32 9.28
N PRO A 467 -41.90 -2.24 9.13
CA PRO A 467 -41.25 -2.38 7.82
C PRO A 467 -41.58 -3.71 7.12
N ILE A 468 -41.69 -3.66 5.79
CA ILE A 468 -41.85 -4.82 4.92
C ILE A 468 -40.59 -4.94 4.06
N GLY A 469 -39.77 -5.96 4.31
CA GLY A 469 -38.49 -6.18 3.60
C GLY A 469 -37.28 -5.48 4.23
N ASP A 470 -36.12 -5.63 3.57
CA ASP A 470 -34.83 -5.12 4.01
C ASP A 470 -34.48 -3.80 3.29
N ALA A 471 -34.98 -2.67 3.78
CA ALA A 471 -34.70 -1.34 3.23
C ALA A 471 -33.99 -0.43 4.25
N LYS A 472 -32.91 -0.92 4.87
CA LYS A 472 -32.12 -0.12 5.83
C LYS A 472 -31.26 0.89 5.07
N GLY A 473 -31.22 2.14 5.55
CA GLY A 473 -30.44 3.21 4.90
C GLY A 473 -31.08 3.80 3.64
N SER A 474 -32.31 3.39 3.30
CA SER A 474 -33.13 4.01 2.24
C SER A 474 -33.92 5.19 2.81
N ARG A 475 -34.14 6.23 2.00
CA ARG A 475 -34.94 7.41 2.32
C ARG A 475 -36.38 7.04 2.62
N TRP A 476 -36.94 6.17 1.78
CA TRP A 476 -38.30 5.66 1.95
C TRP A 476 -38.28 4.18 2.29
N ILE A 477 -39.19 3.77 3.16
CA ILE A 477 -39.35 2.39 3.60
C ILE A 477 -40.82 2.00 3.43
N LYS A 478 -41.05 0.84 2.82
CA LYS A 478 -42.38 0.24 2.75
C LYS A 478 -42.77 -0.31 4.11
N VAL A 479 -43.91 0.11 4.62
CA VAL A 479 -44.42 -0.31 5.94
C VAL A 479 -45.82 -0.91 5.83
N GLN A 480 -46.09 -1.90 6.67
CA GLN A 480 -47.42 -2.38 7.00
C GLN A 480 -47.87 -1.68 8.28
N PRO A 481 -48.87 -0.80 8.21
CA PRO A 481 -49.48 -0.24 9.41
C PRO A 481 -50.21 -1.35 10.18
N LYS A 482 -49.98 -1.42 11.50
CA LYS A 482 -50.59 -2.40 12.39
C LYS A 482 -51.17 -1.76 13.64
N SER A 483 -52.40 -2.11 13.98
CA SER A 483 -53.00 -1.81 15.28
C SER A 483 -52.27 -2.56 16.38
N VAL A 484 -51.99 -1.89 17.50
CA VAL A 484 -51.29 -2.48 18.66
C VAL A 484 -52.31 -2.80 19.74
N THR A 485 -52.43 -4.08 20.12
CA THR A 485 -53.20 -4.49 21.30
C THR A 485 -52.24 -4.96 22.38
N THR A 486 -52.32 -4.37 23.57
CA THR A 486 -51.48 -4.77 24.71
C THR A 486 -52.29 -5.65 25.65
N VAL A 487 -51.90 -6.90 25.81
CA VAL A 487 -52.47 -7.79 26.83
C VAL A 487 -51.71 -7.57 28.14
N PRO A 488 -52.36 -7.11 29.23
CA PRO A 488 -51.71 -6.89 30.51
C PRO A 488 -51.11 -8.18 31.06
N ALA A 489 -49.99 -8.08 31.77
CA ALA A 489 -49.36 -9.22 32.44
C ALA A 489 -50.30 -9.82 33.50
N LYS A 490 -50.51 -11.14 33.46
CA LYS A 490 -51.05 -11.93 34.57
C LYS A 490 -49.96 -12.88 35.06
N ASP A 491 -49.69 -12.85 36.37
CA ASP A 491 -48.65 -13.64 37.06
C ASP A 491 -47.22 -13.38 36.54
N LYS A 492 -46.28 -14.34 36.73
CA LYS A 492 -44.85 -14.22 36.35
C LYS A 492 -44.59 -14.06 34.84
N GLN A 493 -45.61 -13.81 34.00
CA GLN A 493 -45.45 -13.60 32.55
C GLN A 493 -45.38 -12.10 32.20
N LYS A 494 -44.50 -11.75 31.26
CA LYS A 494 -44.36 -10.37 30.75
C LYS A 494 -45.57 -9.98 29.90
N ALA A 495 -45.95 -8.69 29.92
CA ALA A 495 -46.99 -8.15 29.06
C ALA A 495 -46.68 -8.44 27.59
N LYS A 496 -47.70 -8.86 26.82
CA LYS A 496 -47.54 -9.31 25.43
C LYS A 496 -48.31 -8.37 24.50
N GLN A 497 -47.62 -7.81 23.51
CA GLN A 497 -48.24 -7.02 22.45
C GLN A 497 -48.60 -7.94 21.28
N SER A 498 -49.80 -7.77 20.73
CA SER A 498 -50.21 -8.35 19.46
C SER A 498 -50.43 -7.26 18.42
N PHE A 499 -50.15 -7.58 17.16
CA PHE A 499 -50.24 -6.67 16.03
C PHE A 499 -51.23 -7.22 15.01
N ALA A 500 -52.16 -6.39 14.53
CA ALA A 500 -53.09 -6.73 13.47
C ALA A 500 -53.02 -5.67 12.37
N ASP A 501 -53.04 -6.08 11.10
CA ASP A 501 -52.91 -5.16 9.97
C ASP A 501 -54.06 -4.14 9.94
N ALA A 502 -53.71 -2.87 9.75
CA ALA A 502 -54.62 -1.74 9.81
C ALA A 502 -54.45 -0.85 8.57
N GLY A 503 -54.94 -1.32 7.44
CA GLY A 503 -54.82 -0.66 6.13
C GLY A 503 -53.84 -1.35 5.18
N LYS A 504 -53.68 -0.76 3.99
CA LYS A 504 -52.75 -1.28 2.96
C LYS A 504 -51.30 -0.89 3.27
N PRO A 505 -50.32 -1.70 2.85
CA PRO A 505 -48.92 -1.27 2.80
C PRO A 505 -48.76 0.09 2.12
N MET A 506 -47.78 0.87 2.59
CA MET A 506 -47.41 2.14 1.96
C MET A 506 -45.96 2.47 2.19
N TRP A 507 -45.39 3.27 1.31
CA TRP A 507 -44.08 3.88 1.48
C TRP A 507 -44.20 5.11 2.36
N VAL A 508 -43.29 5.24 3.33
CA VAL A 508 -43.18 6.40 4.23
C VAL A 508 -41.73 6.83 4.32
N GLU A 509 -41.49 8.06 4.78
CA GLU A 509 -40.15 8.49 5.18
C GLU A 509 -39.56 7.51 6.21
N SER A 510 -38.30 7.16 6.05
CA SER A 510 -37.63 6.11 6.84
C SER A 510 -37.61 6.41 8.34
N SER A 511 -37.63 7.69 8.72
CA SER A 511 -37.75 8.15 10.10
C SER A 511 -39.03 7.69 10.80
N LEU A 512 -40.08 7.35 10.05
CA LEU A 512 -41.35 6.84 10.58
C LEU A 512 -41.35 5.32 10.73
N ALA A 513 -40.40 4.61 10.13
CA ALA A 513 -40.35 3.16 10.15
C ALA A 513 -40.14 2.61 11.57
N ASN A 514 -40.88 1.55 11.90
CA ASN A 514 -40.90 0.90 13.22
C ASN A 514 -41.30 1.80 14.40
N THR A 515 -41.91 2.95 14.13
CA THR A 515 -42.48 3.86 15.14
C THR A 515 -43.99 3.64 15.31
N ILE A 516 -44.56 4.23 16.36
CA ILE A 516 -46.01 4.31 16.56
C ILE A 516 -46.47 5.70 16.14
N SER A 517 -47.45 5.80 15.23
CA SER A 517 -47.97 7.08 14.76
C SER A 517 -48.64 7.84 15.89
N THR A 518 -48.29 9.11 16.07
CA THR A 518 -48.96 10.02 17.02
C THR A 518 -50.00 10.91 16.35
N ALA A 519 -49.99 10.98 15.02
CA ALA A 519 -50.88 11.76 14.18
C ALA A 519 -51.13 11.05 12.84
N ASN A 520 -51.85 11.71 11.93
CA ASN A 520 -52.05 11.24 10.57
C ASN A 520 -50.72 11.11 9.83
N VAL A 521 -50.52 10.00 9.13
CA VAL A 521 -49.29 9.73 8.36
C VAL A 521 -49.62 9.82 6.88
N ALA A 522 -48.86 10.64 6.14
CA ALA A 522 -48.91 10.69 4.69
C ALA A 522 -47.76 9.85 4.10
N GLY A 523 -48.00 9.22 2.96
CA GLY A 523 -47.00 8.46 2.23
C GLY A 523 -47.52 8.05 0.86
N TRP A 524 -46.88 7.06 0.25
CA TRP A 524 -47.15 6.69 -1.14
C TRP A 524 -47.65 5.25 -1.29
N GLN A 525 -48.57 5.03 -2.21
CA GLN A 525 -49.05 3.69 -2.57
C GLN A 525 -47.93 2.89 -3.27
N ASN A 526 -47.19 3.54 -4.15
CA ASN A 526 -46.08 2.98 -4.92
C ASN A 526 -44.75 3.65 -4.53
N PHE A 527 -43.62 3.06 -4.93
CA PHE A 527 -42.32 3.70 -4.75
C PHE A 527 -42.30 5.07 -5.45
N PRO A 528 -41.81 6.15 -4.81
CA PRO A 528 -42.02 7.50 -5.31
C PRO A 528 -41.14 7.90 -6.50
N LEU A 529 -40.10 7.15 -6.86
CA LEU A 529 -39.24 7.48 -8.00
C LEU A 529 -39.54 6.58 -9.21
N ASP A 530 -39.41 7.16 -10.41
CA ASP A 530 -39.58 6.46 -11.69
C ASP A 530 -38.64 7.06 -12.74
N VAL A 531 -37.85 6.20 -13.41
CA VAL A 531 -36.85 6.62 -14.42
C VAL A 531 -37.52 7.28 -15.62
N SER A 532 -38.79 6.93 -15.92
CA SER A 532 -39.56 7.55 -16.99
C SER A 532 -39.84 9.05 -16.75
N LYS A 533 -39.67 9.50 -15.50
CA LYS A 533 -39.82 10.90 -15.08
C LYS A 533 -38.52 11.71 -15.14
N ALA A 534 -37.41 11.08 -15.54
CA ALA A 534 -36.15 11.79 -15.74
C ALA A 534 -36.33 12.90 -16.79
N SER A 535 -36.10 14.15 -16.39
CA SER A 535 -36.44 15.31 -17.21
C SER A 535 -35.41 16.43 -17.04
N GLY A 536 -35.67 17.58 -17.68
CA GLY A 536 -34.74 18.70 -17.70
C GLY A 536 -33.50 18.46 -18.59
N PRO A 537 -32.52 19.37 -18.53
CA PRO A 537 -31.26 19.22 -19.25
C PRO A 537 -30.39 18.15 -18.58
N GLY A 538 -29.76 17.31 -19.39
CA GLY A 538 -28.89 16.24 -18.91
C GLY A 538 -27.53 16.73 -18.41
N ALA A 539 -26.72 15.81 -17.90
CA ALA A 539 -25.36 16.08 -17.45
C ALA A 539 -24.52 16.67 -18.59
N ASP A 540 -23.78 17.75 -18.31
CA ASP A 540 -22.89 18.34 -19.31
C ASP A 540 -21.51 17.66 -19.32
N PHE A 541 -21.14 17.09 -18.17
CA PHE A 541 -19.87 16.41 -17.94
C PHE A 541 -20.11 14.93 -17.68
N ARG A 542 -19.09 14.12 -17.99
CA ARG A 542 -19.05 12.74 -17.54
C ARG A 542 -18.63 12.73 -16.07
N ASP A 543 -19.31 11.94 -15.25
CA ASP A 543 -19.01 11.78 -13.83
C ASP A 543 -18.89 10.29 -13.50
N VAL A 544 -17.90 9.90 -12.71
CA VAL A 544 -17.61 8.51 -12.38
C VAL A 544 -17.51 8.35 -10.87
N LEU A 545 -18.58 7.82 -10.27
CA LEU A 545 -18.71 7.71 -8.82
C LEU A 545 -18.40 6.28 -8.35
N LEU A 546 -17.61 6.15 -7.28
CA LEU A 546 -17.37 4.85 -6.66
C LEU A 546 -18.63 4.37 -5.94
N ARG A 547 -18.96 3.07 -6.07
CA ARG A 547 -20.07 2.46 -5.31
C ARG A 547 -19.94 2.69 -3.80
N THR A 548 -18.72 2.70 -3.27
CA THR A 548 -18.45 3.01 -1.85
C THR A 548 -18.75 4.46 -1.48
N GLN A 549 -18.55 5.42 -2.39
CA GLN A 549 -18.92 6.84 -2.18
C GLN A 549 -20.43 7.02 -2.21
N LEU A 550 -21.12 6.32 -3.12
CA LEU A 550 -22.58 6.33 -3.20
C LEU A 550 -23.26 5.85 -1.90
N GLY A 551 -22.66 4.86 -1.24
CA GLY A 551 -23.12 4.39 0.07
C GLY A 551 -22.94 5.40 1.22
N LYS A 552 -22.08 6.42 1.05
CA LYS A 552 -21.80 7.46 2.06
C LYS A 552 -22.69 8.70 1.91
N LEU A 553 -23.58 8.76 0.93
CA LEU A 553 -24.46 9.93 0.68
C LEU A 553 -25.50 10.18 1.79
N GLY A 554 -25.68 9.22 2.70
CA GLY A 554 -26.64 9.29 3.80
C GLY A 554 -28.06 8.86 3.38
N ALA A 555 -28.89 8.50 4.36
CA ALA A 555 -30.19 7.88 4.11
C ALA A 555 -31.16 8.77 3.31
N ASP A 556 -31.02 10.09 3.38
CA ASP A 556 -31.87 11.04 2.62
C ASP A 556 -31.54 11.09 1.12
N ASN A 557 -30.40 10.51 0.71
CA ASN A 557 -29.88 10.52 -0.65
C ASN A 557 -29.71 9.12 -1.25
N VAL A 558 -30.15 8.08 -0.55
CA VAL A 558 -30.14 6.70 -1.03
C VAL A 558 -31.57 6.17 -0.95
N ALA A 559 -32.04 5.48 -1.97
CA ALA A 559 -33.34 4.81 -1.93
C ALA A 559 -33.28 3.43 -2.61
N ILE A 560 -34.10 2.51 -2.16
CA ILE A 560 -34.19 1.15 -2.71
C ILE A 560 -35.65 0.89 -3.08
N ASP A 561 -35.90 0.52 -4.34
CA ASP A 561 -37.25 0.26 -4.84
C ASP A 561 -37.78 -1.14 -4.48
N ASP A 562 -39.02 -1.43 -4.87
CA ASP A 562 -39.68 -2.72 -4.64
C ASP A 562 -38.96 -3.93 -5.29
N ASN A 563 -38.11 -3.70 -6.29
CA ASN A 563 -37.34 -4.73 -6.98
C ASN A 563 -35.90 -4.86 -6.44
N GLY A 564 -35.53 -4.05 -5.44
CA GLY A 564 -34.19 -3.99 -4.89
C GLY A 564 -33.21 -3.15 -5.71
N HIS A 565 -33.67 -2.35 -6.68
CA HIS A 565 -32.79 -1.44 -7.40
C HIS A 565 -32.41 -0.24 -6.54
N HIS A 566 -31.15 0.14 -6.59
CA HIS A 566 -30.62 1.28 -5.87
C HIS A 566 -30.76 2.58 -6.66
N TRP A 567 -31.12 3.60 -5.90
CA TRP A 567 -31.26 4.97 -6.35
C TRP A 567 -30.37 5.88 -5.51
N TRP A 568 -29.70 6.83 -6.16
CA TRP A 568 -28.85 7.80 -5.49
C TRP A 568 -29.21 9.21 -5.92
N ASN A 569 -29.40 10.08 -4.95
CA ASN A 569 -29.54 11.52 -5.16
C ASN A 569 -28.16 12.14 -5.23
N ILE A 570 -27.76 12.52 -6.44
CA ILE A 570 -26.40 12.95 -6.76
C ILE A 570 -26.42 14.38 -7.27
N THR A 571 -25.24 14.99 -7.30
CA THR A 571 -25.04 16.32 -7.87
C THR A 571 -24.22 16.20 -9.14
N ILE A 572 -24.73 16.72 -10.25
CA ILE A 572 -24.03 16.79 -11.54
C ILE A 572 -23.73 18.25 -11.91
N GLY A 573 -22.65 18.43 -12.66
CA GLY A 573 -22.23 19.72 -13.18
C GLY A 573 -22.94 20.16 -14.45
N SER A 574 -23.07 21.48 -14.59
CA SER A 574 -23.53 22.16 -15.81
C SER A 574 -22.43 23.06 -16.37
N LYS A 575 -22.42 23.26 -17.69
CA LYS A 575 -21.42 24.12 -18.38
C LYS A 575 -21.48 25.60 -18.00
N ASP A 576 -22.60 26.05 -17.47
CA ASP A 576 -22.77 27.42 -16.95
C ASP A 576 -22.21 27.60 -15.53
N GLY A 577 -21.50 26.61 -15.00
CA GLY A 577 -20.94 26.60 -13.65
C GLY A 577 -21.95 26.24 -12.55
N SER A 578 -23.23 26.03 -12.89
CA SER A 578 -24.24 25.59 -11.93
C SER A 578 -24.18 24.08 -11.67
N ALA A 579 -24.71 23.67 -10.52
CA ALA A 579 -24.88 22.28 -10.17
C ALA A 579 -26.38 21.90 -10.19
N ARG A 580 -26.69 20.68 -10.62
CA ARG A 580 -28.05 20.14 -10.58
C ARG A 580 -28.06 18.91 -9.69
N GLN A 581 -29.09 18.78 -8.87
CA GLN A 581 -29.25 17.64 -7.98
C GLN A 581 -30.50 16.83 -8.39
N GLY A 582 -30.40 15.51 -8.27
CA GLY A 582 -31.53 14.63 -8.53
C GLY A 582 -31.13 13.16 -8.51
N TRP A 583 -32.13 12.31 -8.71
CA TRP A 583 -31.99 10.87 -8.54
C TRP A 583 -31.59 10.17 -9.84
N VAL A 584 -30.64 9.25 -9.71
CA VAL A 584 -30.28 8.25 -10.72
C VAL A 584 -30.56 6.85 -10.20
N CYS A 585 -30.82 5.91 -11.11
CA CYS A 585 -31.05 4.50 -10.79
C CYS A 585 -29.97 3.64 -11.45
N GLU A 586 -29.52 2.58 -10.80
CA GLU A 586 -28.57 1.63 -11.39
C GLU A 586 -29.14 0.83 -12.56
N THR A 587 -30.48 0.80 -12.72
CA THR A 587 -31.16 -0.03 -13.72
C THR A 587 -32.13 0.81 -14.54
N GLY A 588 -32.08 0.63 -15.87
CA GLY A 588 -33.04 1.22 -16.81
C GLY A 588 -32.96 2.74 -16.97
N HIS A 589 -31.95 3.39 -16.38
CA HIS A 589 -31.76 4.83 -16.44
C HIS A 589 -30.83 5.20 -17.61
N HIS A 590 -31.33 6.00 -18.57
CA HIS A 590 -30.57 6.34 -19.77
C HIS A 590 -29.32 7.16 -19.45
N GLY A 591 -28.15 6.69 -19.91
CA GLY A 591 -26.86 7.34 -19.67
C GLY A 591 -26.28 7.11 -18.26
N VAL A 592 -26.84 6.17 -17.48
CA VAL A 592 -26.33 5.79 -16.15
C VAL A 592 -26.08 4.30 -16.13
N GLN A 593 -24.85 3.88 -15.80
CA GLN A 593 -24.48 2.47 -15.81
C GLN A 593 -23.26 2.17 -14.96
N PHE A 594 -23.20 0.96 -14.38
CA PHE A 594 -22.00 0.47 -13.74
C PHE A 594 -20.95 0.04 -14.77
N ARG A 595 -19.70 0.46 -14.56
CA ARG A 595 -18.53 0.23 -15.42
C ARG A 595 -17.40 -0.42 -14.64
N SER A 596 -16.57 -1.16 -15.36
CA SER A 596 -15.34 -1.73 -14.80
C SER A 596 -14.20 -0.70 -14.90
N PRO A 597 -13.25 -0.64 -13.93
CA PRO A 597 -12.04 0.17 -14.06
C PRO A 597 -11.25 -0.14 -15.33
N TRP A 598 -11.35 -1.40 -15.78
CA TRP A 598 -10.71 -1.90 -16.99
C TRP A 598 -11.36 -1.41 -18.29
N GLU A 599 -12.51 -0.74 -18.23
CA GLU A 599 -13.07 0.01 -19.36
C GLU A 599 -12.47 1.41 -19.50
N TRP A 600 -11.76 1.87 -18.45
CA TRP A 600 -11.20 3.22 -18.35
C TRP A 600 -12.28 4.30 -18.60
N PRO A 601 -13.38 4.31 -17.81
CA PRO A 601 -14.48 5.25 -17.99
C PRO A 601 -13.96 6.68 -17.90
N GLY A 602 -14.34 7.51 -18.87
CA GLY A 602 -13.89 8.89 -18.99
C GLY A 602 -12.48 9.11 -19.53
N PHE A 603 -11.58 8.11 -19.53
CA PHE A 603 -10.23 8.32 -20.03
C PHE A 603 -10.18 8.44 -21.55
N GLU A 604 -9.54 9.51 -22.01
CA GLU A 604 -9.36 9.86 -23.41
C GLU A 604 -7.88 10.03 -23.73
N LEU A 605 -7.43 9.40 -24.83
CA LEU A 605 -6.07 9.57 -25.34
C LEU A 605 -6.02 10.83 -26.21
N VAL A 606 -5.01 11.67 -26.01
CA VAL A 606 -4.79 12.92 -26.75
C VAL A 606 -3.34 12.98 -27.22
N ASP A 607 -3.08 13.22 -28.50
CA ASP A 607 -1.71 13.42 -28.99
C ASP A 607 -1.39 14.91 -29.14
N ASN A 608 -0.49 15.42 -28.28
CA ASN A 608 0.01 16.80 -28.32
C ASN A 608 1.45 16.88 -28.86
N GLY A 609 2.04 15.77 -29.33
CA GLY A 609 3.45 15.70 -29.72
C GLY A 609 3.86 16.56 -30.93
N SER A 610 2.90 17.14 -31.65
CA SER A 610 3.18 18.06 -32.78
C SER A 610 3.32 19.53 -32.37
N VAL A 611 3.02 19.88 -31.11
CA VAL A 611 3.06 21.25 -30.60
C VAL A 611 4.35 21.47 -29.80
N SER A 612 5.17 22.45 -30.22
CA SER A 612 6.42 22.74 -29.54
C SER A 612 6.20 23.55 -28.25
N PRO A 613 7.12 23.48 -27.27
CA PRO A 613 7.10 24.34 -26.09
C PRO A 613 7.04 25.84 -26.45
N ALA A 614 7.76 26.26 -27.50
CA ALA A 614 7.74 27.64 -27.97
C ALA A 614 6.36 28.06 -28.54
N ASP A 615 5.67 27.18 -29.27
CA ASP A 615 4.32 27.46 -29.78
C ASP A 615 3.29 27.53 -28.64
N MET A 616 3.40 26.64 -27.64
CA MET A 616 2.59 26.72 -26.41
C MET A 616 2.83 28.04 -25.65
N PHE A 617 4.08 28.48 -25.55
CA PHE A 617 4.41 29.73 -24.86
C PHE A 617 3.90 30.97 -25.62
N LYS A 618 4.00 31.00 -26.96
CA LYS A 618 3.36 32.06 -27.78
C LYS A 618 1.85 32.10 -27.58
N ARG A 619 1.20 30.93 -27.53
CA ARG A 619 -0.23 30.86 -27.16
C ARG A 619 -0.47 31.47 -25.79
N HIS A 620 0.36 31.16 -24.79
CA HIS A 620 0.20 31.71 -23.44
C HIS A 620 0.30 33.24 -23.42
N ILE A 621 1.31 33.83 -24.07
CA ILE A 621 1.46 35.29 -24.20
C ILE A 621 0.18 35.90 -24.78
N HIS A 622 -0.33 35.33 -25.87
CA HIS A 622 -1.55 35.81 -26.53
C HIS A 622 -2.81 35.66 -25.65
N THR A 623 -2.98 34.48 -25.05
CA THR A 623 -4.16 34.14 -24.24
C THR A 623 -4.25 35.03 -23.00
N THR A 624 -3.10 35.31 -22.38
CA THR A 624 -3.01 36.13 -21.15
C THR A 624 -2.74 37.61 -21.42
N GLU A 625 -2.69 38.02 -22.68
CA GLU A 625 -2.46 39.41 -23.11
C GLU A 625 -1.17 40.01 -22.51
N GLN A 626 -0.13 39.18 -22.33
CA GLN A 626 1.16 39.57 -21.76
C GLN A 626 2.13 40.13 -22.82
N TYR A 627 1.65 41.08 -23.61
CA TYR A 627 2.45 41.73 -24.65
C TYR A 627 3.44 42.73 -24.07
N LEU A 628 4.55 42.95 -24.75
CA LEU A 628 5.43 44.06 -24.47
C LEU A 628 4.86 45.39 -24.98
N ALA A 629 5.40 46.50 -24.50
CA ALA A 629 4.87 47.84 -24.80
C ALA A 629 4.88 48.21 -26.29
N ASP A 630 5.72 47.54 -27.08
CA ASP A 630 5.90 47.69 -28.53
C ASP A 630 5.28 46.54 -29.35
N GLU A 631 4.55 45.63 -28.70
CA GLU A 631 3.87 44.49 -29.30
C GLU A 631 2.35 44.73 -29.37
N GLU A 632 1.75 44.48 -30.53
CA GLU A 632 0.30 44.61 -30.75
C GLU A 632 -0.43 43.25 -30.59
N GLY A 633 0.32 42.17 -30.32
CA GLY A 633 -0.20 40.81 -30.13
C GLY A 633 -0.59 40.07 -31.41
N THR A 634 -0.64 40.76 -32.55
CA THR A 634 -0.97 40.18 -33.86
C THR A 634 0.02 39.12 -34.33
N GLU A 635 1.28 39.24 -33.91
CA GLU A 635 2.38 38.31 -34.19
C GLU A 635 2.20 36.93 -33.55
N PHE A 636 1.43 36.85 -32.46
CA PHE A 636 1.14 35.59 -31.78
C PHE A 636 -0.19 34.96 -32.21
N MET A 637 -1.11 35.75 -32.77
CA MET A 637 -2.48 35.33 -33.09
C MET A 637 -2.53 34.09 -33.99
N GLY A 638 -1.70 34.04 -35.03
CA GLY A 638 -1.67 32.89 -35.95
C GLY A 638 -1.23 31.59 -35.28
N THR A 639 -0.18 31.64 -34.44
CA THR A 639 0.27 30.48 -33.67
C THR A 639 -0.75 30.11 -32.60
N ALA A 640 -1.29 31.08 -31.86
CA ALA A 640 -2.29 30.83 -30.83
C ALA A 640 -3.54 30.13 -31.40
N ALA A 641 -4.05 30.60 -32.54
CA ALA A 641 -5.18 29.96 -33.23
C ALA A 641 -4.87 28.52 -33.65
N LYS A 642 -3.66 28.27 -34.17
CA LYS A 642 -3.20 26.92 -34.54
C LYS A 642 -3.15 25.99 -33.31
N VAL A 643 -2.61 26.45 -32.18
CA VAL A 643 -2.53 25.64 -30.96
C VAL A 643 -3.92 25.44 -30.34
N ASN A 644 -4.79 26.45 -30.35
CA ASN A 644 -6.18 26.33 -29.86
C ASN A 644 -7.00 25.31 -30.65
N ALA A 645 -6.77 25.22 -31.97
CA ALA A 645 -7.37 24.20 -32.82
C ALA A 645 -6.81 22.78 -32.59
N GLY A 646 -5.76 22.63 -31.77
CA GLY A 646 -5.20 21.35 -31.38
C GLY A 646 -6.12 20.59 -30.42
N GLU A 647 -6.04 19.26 -30.47
CA GLU A 647 -6.95 18.38 -29.73
C GLU A 647 -6.91 18.61 -28.22
N LEU A 648 -5.71 18.83 -27.65
CA LEU A 648 -5.53 19.09 -26.23
C LEU A 648 -6.28 20.33 -25.76
N ILE A 649 -6.08 21.47 -26.42
CA ILE A 649 -6.71 22.73 -26.02
C ILE A 649 -8.22 22.67 -26.24
N THR A 650 -8.68 22.13 -27.37
CA THR A 650 -10.12 21.98 -27.63
C THR A 650 -10.82 21.11 -26.57
N LYS A 651 -10.18 20.04 -26.10
CA LYS A 651 -10.73 19.19 -25.02
C LYS A 651 -10.73 19.90 -23.68
N LEU A 652 -9.68 20.62 -23.35
CA LEU A 652 -9.60 21.41 -22.12
C LEU A 652 -10.64 22.54 -22.11
N GLU A 653 -10.75 23.31 -23.18
CA GLU A 653 -11.75 24.38 -23.33
C GLU A 653 -13.15 23.83 -23.07
N LYS A 654 -13.51 22.72 -23.74
CA LYS A 654 -14.79 22.04 -23.52
C LYS A 654 -15.00 21.57 -22.07
N ALA A 655 -13.93 21.24 -21.36
CA ALA A 655 -13.98 20.69 -20.01
C ALA A 655 -13.98 21.76 -18.90
N ILE A 656 -13.30 22.89 -19.09
CA ILE A 656 -12.99 23.81 -18.00
C ILE A 656 -13.17 25.31 -18.31
N ASP A 657 -13.48 25.71 -19.55
CA ASP A 657 -13.80 27.10 -19.88
C ASP A 657 -15.20 27.46 -19.34
N THR A 658 -15.23 27.88 -18.07
CA THR A 658 -16.46 28.16 -17.32
C THR A 658 -16.91 29.59 -17.46
N ASN A 659 -15.99 30.52 -17.76
CA ASN A 659 -16.31 31.94 -17.96
C ASN A 659 -16.66 32.25 -19.44
N GLN A 660 -16.55 31.25 -20.33
CA GLN A 660 -16.87 31.33 -21.76
C GLN A 660 -16.08 32.41 -22.49
N ASP A 661 -14.86 32.70 -22.03
CA ASP A 661 -13.97 33.65 -22.69
C ASP A 661 -13.15 33.00 -23.83
N GLY A 662 -13.30 31.68 -24.03
CA GLY A 662 -12.59 30.90 -25.04
C GLY A 662 -11.12 30.68 -24.72
N LYS A 663 -10.71 30.92 -23.47
CA LYS A 663 -9.33 30.79 -23.01
C LYS A 663 -9.21 29.54 -22.13
N VAL A 664 -7.99 29.00 -22.10
CA VAL A 664 -7.62 27.91 -21.20
C VAL A 664 -6.29 28.28 -20.56
N THR A 665 -6.32 28.46 -19.26
CA THR A 665 -5.23 28.94 -18.42
C THR A 665 -4.97 28.02 -17.23
N ALA A 666 -3.80 28.15 -16.62
CA ALA A 666 -3.47 27.45 -15.38
C ALA A 666 -4.41 27.80 -14.22
N GLN A 667 -4.98 29.01 -14.22
CA GLN A 667 -5.93 29.43 -13.20
C GLN A 667 -7.27 28.70 -13.34
N GLU A 668 -7.71 28.44 -14.56
CA GLU A 668 -8.92 27.63 -14.80
C GLU A 668 -8.68 26.16 -14.48
N LEU A 669 -7.49 25.62 -14.78
CA LEU A 669 -7.11 24.28 -14.32
C LEU A 669 -7.14 24.20 -12.79
N LYS A 670 -6.60 25.21 -12.09
CA LYS A 670 -6.67 25.30 -10.63
C LYS A 670 -8.10 25.27 -10.12
N HIS A 671 -8.99 26.08 -10.69
CA HIS A 671 -10.41 26.11 -10.31
C HIS A 671 -11.16 24.82 -10.67
N ALA A 672 -10.81 24.19 -11.79
CA ALA A 672 -11.37 22.90 -12.19
C ALA A 672 -11.12 21.83 -11.13
N LEU A 673 -9.95 21.82 -10.48
CA LEU A 673 -9.61 20.87 -9.41
C LEU A 673 -10.45 21.07 -8.13
N GLU A 674 -11.14 22.20 -7.97
CA GLU A 674 -12.04 22.46 -6.84
C GLU A 674 -13.42 21.80 -7.04
N THR A 675 -13.72 21.33 -8.26
CA THR A 675 -15.04 20.85 -8.66
C THR A 675 -14.95 19.45 -9.27
N ARG A 676 -15.67 18.46 -8.69
CA ARG A 676 -15.54 17.03 -9.03
C ARG A 676 -15.54 16.72 -10.53
N TRP A 677 -16.62 17.07 -11.22
CA TRP A 677 -16.77 16.72 -12.64
C TRP A 677 -15.73 17.41 -13.55
N MET A 678 -15.24 18.59 -13.18
CA MET A 678 -14.17 19.28 -13.92
C MET A 678 -12.81 18.64 -13.62
N ALA A 679 -12.52 18.33 -12.35
CA ALA A 679 -11.32 17.63 -11.94
C ALA A 679 -11.21 16.24 -12.60
N GLU A 680 -12.32 15.50 -12.68
CA GLU A 680 -12.40 14.23 -13.40
C GLU A 680 -12.18 14.41 -14.91
N ALA A 681 -12.81 15.41 -15.53
CA ALA A 681 -12.62 15.69 -16.95
C ALA A 681 -11.15 16.00 -17.29
N VAL A 682 -10.44 16.77 -16.46
CA VAL A 682 -9.01 17.09 -16.66
C VAL A 682 -8.13 15.88 -16.36
N SER A 683 -8.37 15.17 -15.26
CA SER A 683 -7.51 14.07 -14.80
C SER A 683 -7.67 12.78 -15.61
N HIS A 684 -8.73 12.68 -16.42
CA HIS A 684 -8.93 11.57 -17.36
C HIS A 684 -8.33 11.81 -18.75
N LEU A 685 -7.72 12.97 -19.00
CA LEU A 685 -6.92 13.16 -20.21
C LEU A 685 -5.60 12.40 -20.05
N VAL A 686 -5.30 11.54 -21.02
CA VAL A 686 -4.02 10.84 -21.15
C VAL A 686 -3.32 11.42 -22.36
N VAL A 687 -2.29 12.22 -22.11
CA VAL A 687 -1.69 13.05 -23.15
C VAL A 687 -0.34 12.50 -23.57
N ARG A 688 -0.15 12.27 -24.86
CA ARG A 688 1.16 12.00 -25.45
C ARG A 688 1.85 13.33 -25.72
N ASN A 689 3.00 13.53 -25.08
CA ASN A 689 3.79 14.74 -25.26
C ASN A 689 5.25 14.49 -24.98
N GLU A 690 6.13 15.30 -25.56
CA GLU A 690 7.56 15.27 -25.23
C GLU A 690 7.78 15.52 -23.72
N THR A 691 8.60 14.67 -23.09
CA THR A 691 8.98 14.75 -21.68
C THR A 691 9.84 15.99 -21.39
N GLU A 692 9.65 16.61 -20.23
CA GLU A 692 10.44 17.76 -19.77
C GLU A 692 11.86 17.35 -19.32
N TRP A 693 12.06 16.06 -19.05
CA TRP A 693 13.25 15.52 -18.40
C TRP A 693 14.34 15.02 -19.38
N GLY A 694 14.08 15.14 -20.69
CA GLY A 694 14.93 14.67 -21.78
C GLY A 694 14.88 15.58 -23.01
N GLY A 695 15.53 15.16 -24.09
CA GLY A 695 15.54 15.86 -25.39
C GLY A 695 16.58 16.97 -25.54
N GLY A 696 17.37 17.25 -24.50
CA GLY A 696 18.39 18.31 -24.53
C GLY A 696 17.79 19.72 -24.46
N LEU A 697 18.63 20.72 -24.67
CA LEU A 697 18.23 22.14 -24.50
C LEU A 697 17.55 22.76 -25.71
N GLY A 698 17.66 22.19 -26.91
CA GLY A 698 17.21 22.83 -28.16
C GLY A 698 15.75 23.32 -28.12
N LYS A 699 14.82 22.49 -27.65
CA LYS A 699 13.40 22.87 -27.53
C LYS A 699 13.15 24.02 -26.54
N TRP A 700 14.04 24.19 -25.57
CA TRP A 700 14.01 25.29 -24.62
C TRP A 700 14.71 26.52 -25.22
N GLU A 701 15.85 26.35 -25.89
CA GLU A 701 16.56 27.42 -26.60
C GLU A 701 15.68 28.11 -27.64
N ASP A 702 14.74 27.39 -28.26
CA ASP A 702 13.72 27.95 -29.16
C ASP A 702 12.81 29.02 -28.52
N LEU A 703 12.72 29.08 -27.18
CA LEU A 703 12.02 30.16 -26.47
C LEU A 703 12.86 31.43 -26.34
N THR A 704 14.17 31.39 -26.56
CA THR A 704 15.08 32.53 -26.34
C THR A 704 14.63 33.82 -27.04
N PRO A 705 14.16 33.80 -28.31
CA PRO A 705 13.65 35.01 -28.96
C PRO A 705 12.43 35.63 -28.26
N LEU A 706 11.65 34.83 -27.54
CA LEU A 706 10.45 35.26 -26.81
C LEU A 706 10.76 35.86 -25.44
N MET A 707 11.98 35.67 -24.93
CA MET A 707 12.38 36.10 -23.58
C MET A 707 12.88 37.56 -23.53
N GLN A 708 13.28 38.11 -24.68
CA GLN A 708 13.63 39.51 -24.91
C GLN A 708 14.38 40.21 -23.74
N LYS A 709 13.70 41.08 -22.98
CA LYS A 709 14.31 41.89 -21.90
C LYS A 709 14.77 41.06 -20.69
N GLN A 710 14.41 39.78 -20.62
CA GLN A 710 14.76 38.86 -19.53
C GLN A 710 15.88 37.87 -19.92
N THR A 711 16.71 38.19 -20.92
CA THR A 711 17.75 37.29 -21.45
C THR A 711 18.70 36.72 -20.38
N GLU A 712 19.12 37.49 -19.38
CA GLU A 712 20.01 36.97 -18.32
C GLU A 712 19.28 36.01 -17.35
N MET A 713 18.03 36.33 -16.99
CA MET A 713 17.17 35.43 -16.21
C MET A 713 16.94 34.13 -16.98
N TRP A 714 16.68 34.22 -18.28
CA TRP A 714 16.44 33.07 -19.14
C TRP A 714 17.67 32.18 -19.31
N LYS A 715 18.87 32.76 -19.49
CA LYS A 715 20.12 31.99 -19.52
C LYS A 715 20.31 31.19 -18.23
N THR A 716 20.06 31.84 -17.09
CA THR A 716 20.12 31.21 -15.77
C THR A 716 19.13 30.05 -15.65
N GLU A 717 17.95 30.20 -16.27
CA GLU A 717 16.92 29.16 -16.31
C GLU A 717 17.29 28.01 -17.26
N LEU A 718 17.89 28.28 -18.42
CA LEU A 718 18.43 27.25 -19.32
C LEU A 718 19.50 26.39 -18.62
N ASP A 719 20.41 27.01 -17.86
CA ASP A 719 21.42 26.28 -17.07
C ASP A 719 20.76 25.39 -16.01
N ARG A 720 19.69 25.89 -15.38
CA ARG A 720 18.89 25.12 -14.40
C ARG A 720 18.18 23.93 -15.05
N LEU A 721 17.54 24.15 -16.20
CA LEU A 721 16.88 23.11 -17.00
C LEU A 721 17.87 22.03 -17.45
N ALA A 722 19.10 22.42 -17.85
CA ALA A 722 20.15 21.48 -18.22
C ALA A 722 20.47 20.50 -17.09
N LYS A 723 20.55 20.98 -15.84
CA LYS A 723 20.82 20.15 -14.65
C LYS A 723 19.67 19.20 -14.28
N LEU A 724 18.45 19.54 -14.69
CA LEU A 724 17.25 18.72 -14.45
C LEU A 724 17.12 17.55 -15.43
N GLN A 725 17.85 17.55 -16.55
CA GLN A 725 17.78 16.48 -17.56
C GLN A 725 18.40 15.17 -17.04
N TRP A 726 17.65 14.06 -17.13
CA TRP A 726 18.10 12.74 -16.69
C TRP A 726 17.57 11.59 -17.56
N TRP A 727 16.55 11.82 -18.40
CA TRP A 727 15.87 10.78 -19.20
C TRP A 727 16.83 9.87 -19.98
N GLU A 728 17.82 10.49 -20.63
CA GLU A 728 18.81 9.80 -21.45
C GLU A 728 19.75 8.90 -20.63
N GLN A 729 19.95 9.18 -19.34
CA GLN A 729 20.87 8.48 -18.45
C GLN A 729 20.34 7.12 -17.97
N ILE A 730 19.03 6.86 -18.14
CA ILE A 730 18.39 5.63 -17.70
C ILE A 730 18.05 4.67 -18.85
N LYS A 731 18.58 4.94 -20.06
CA LYS A 731 18.49 4.04 -21.20
C LYS A 731 19.02 2.65 -20.81
N GLY A 732 18.16 1.63 -20.92
CA GLY A 732 18.49 0.25 -20.54
C GLY A 732 17.67 -0.30 -19.37
N VAL A 733 16.89 0.53 -18.66
CA VAL A 733 15.86 0.05 -17.74
C VAL A 733 14.78 -0.71 -18.51
N ASP A 734 14.43 -1.90 -18.03
CA ASP A 734 13.45 -2.78 -18.70
C ASP A 734 12.08 -2.11 -18.85
N GLY A 735 11.56 -2.10 -20.08
CA GLY A 735 10.27 -1.49 -20.43
C GLY A 735 10.24 0.05 -20.41
N PHE A 736 11.37 0.71 -20.15
CA PHE A 736 11.43 2.18 -20.17
C PHE A 736 11.21 2.72 -21.59
N PRO A 737 10.42 3.80 -21.79
CA PRO A 737 10.14 4.32 -23.12
C PRO A 737 11.44 4.76 -23.83
N THR A 738 11.60 4.31 -25.07
CA THR A 738 12.78 4.66 -25.89
C THR A 738 12.64 5.99 -26.59
N ASP A 739 11.40 6.43 -26.82
CA ASP A 739 11.10 7.76 -27.36
C ASP A 739 10.99 8.80 -26.24
N LEU A 740 11.05 10.07 -26.63
CA LEU A 740 10.93 11.21 -25.73
C LEU A 740 9.47 11.62 -25.52
N SER A 741 8.49 10.94 -26.12
CA SER A 741 7.09 11.33 -26.14
C SER A 741 6.20 10.22 -25.57
N PRO A 742 6.38 9.86 -24.28
CA PRO A 742 5.54 8.87 -23.63
C PRO A 742 4.09 9.38 -23.47
N TRP A 743 3.20 8.48 -23.10
CA TRP A 743 1.86 8.85 -22.64
C TRP A 743 1.90 9.21 -21.17
N HIS A 744 1.41 10.38 -20.81
CA HIS A 744 1.36 10.90 -19.45
C HIS A 744 -0.05 10.76 -18.88
N LEU A 745 -0.16 10.29 -17.64
CA LEU A 745 -1.41 10.09 -16.92
C LEU A 745 -1.43 10.97 -15.68
N HIS A 746 -2.58 11.57 -15.38
CA HIS A 746 -2.76 12.27 -14.11
C HIS A 746 -2.71 11.25 -12.95
N PRO A 747 -1.79 11.39 -11.96
CA PRO A 747 -1.63 10.39 -10.90
C PRO A 747 -2.89 10.15 -10.07
N ILE A 748 -3.56 11.23 -9.63
CA ILE A 748 -4.78 11.13 -8.80
C ILE A 748 -5.95 10.47 -9.55
N GLY A 749 -6.18 10.83 -10.82
CA GLY A 749 -7.22 10.22 -11.65
C GLY A 749 -6.95 8.73 -11.91
N LEU A 750 -5.70 8.37 -12.22
CA LEU A 750 -5.32 6.97 -12.41
C LEU A 750 -5.54 6.13 -11.14
N ILE A 751 -5.07 6.64 -9.98
CA ILE A 751 -5.30 5.98 -8.68
C ILE A 751 -6.79 5.88 -8.41
N GLY A 752 -7.58 6.93 -8.63
CA GLY A 752 -9.04 6.94 -8.42
C GLY A 752 -9.75 5.84 -9.22
N ASN A 753 -9.37 5.62 -10.47
CA ASN A 753 -9.95 4.58 -11.33
C ASN A 753 -9.72 3.17 -10.77
N PHE A 754 -8.51 2.86 -10.30
CA PHE A 754 -8.13 1.49 -9.88
C PHE A 754 -8.18 1.24 -8.36
N THR A 755 -8.28 2.28 -7.54
CA THR A 755 -8.52 2.16 -6.09
C THR A 755 -9.97 1.83 -5.77
N ALA A 756 -10.83 1.86 -6.80
CA ALA A 756 -12.12 1.19 -6.83
C ALA A 756 -11.92 -0.31 -6.63
N LYS A 757 -11.64 -0.72 -5.39
CA LYS A 757 -11.56 -2.13 -5.02
C LYS A 757 -12.84 -2.76 -5.55
N GLU A 758 -12.70 -3.83 -6.32
CA GLU A 758 -13.79 -4.80 -6.43
C GLU A 758 -14.32 -4.96 -5.01
N VAL A 759 -15.64 -4.80 -4.82
CA VAL A 759 -16.25 -5.24 -3.58
C VAL A 759 -16.07 -6.75 -3.59
N SER A 760 -14.92 -7.22 -3.11
CA SER A 760 -14.72 -8.62 -2.83
C SER A 760 -15.66 -8.89 -1.68
N ILE A 761 -16.81 -9.48 -2.03
CA ILE A 761 -17.72 -10.03 -1.04
C ILE A 761 -16.88 -11.05 -0.29
N GLY A 762 -16.70 -10.83 1.01
CA GLY A 762 -15.89 -11.69 1.84
C GLY A 762 -16.53 -13.06 1.91
N HIS A 763 -15.92 -14.04 1.24
CA HIS A 763 -16.35 -15.44 1.30
C HIS A 763 -15.31 -16.33 1.96
N ALA A 764 -14.08 -15.85 2.16
CA ALA A 764 -13.00 -16.53 2.86
C ALA A 764 -12.08 -15.45 3.47
N LEU A 765 -11.29 -15.84 4.48
CA LEU A 765 -10.34 -14.95 5.11
C LEU A 765 -9.30 -14.50 4.09
N SER A 766 -9.06 -13.20 3.97
CA SER A 766 -7.99 -12.66 3.14
C SER A 766 -6.61 -12.96 3.75
N ASP A 767 -5.53 -12.79 2.98
CA ASP A 767 -4.18 -12.89 3.53
C ASP A 767 -3.94 -11.79 4.60
N ASP A 768 -4.46 -10.58 4.40
CA ASP A 768 -4.46 -9.50 5.40
C ASP A 768 -5.22 -9.91 6.68
N GLY A 769 -6.36 -10.57 6.53
CA GLY A 769 -7.15 -11.13 7.63
C GLY A 769 -6.41 -12.24 8.39
N LEU A 770 -5.67 -13.10 7.68
CA LEU A 770 -4.82 -14.12 8.29
C LEU A 770 -3.70 -13.49 9.11
N TRP A 771 -3.01 -12.50 8.54
CA TRP A 771 -1.96 -11.76 9.23
C TRP A 771 -2.51 -10.97 10.41
N PHE A 772 -3.71 -10.41 10.29
CA PHE A 772 -4.39 -9.75 11.40
C PHE A 772 -4.63 -10.68 12.59
N ILE A 773 -5.16 -11.88 12.35
CA ILE A 773 -5.34 -12.88 13.42
C ILE A 773 -3.99 -13.32 13.96
N PHE A 774 -3.02 -13.60 13.08
CA PHE A 774 -1.67 -14.00 13.47
C PHE A 774 -1.01 -12.98 14.39
N SER A 775 -1.00 -11.68 14.05
CA SER A 775 -0.39 -10.63 14.88
C SER A 775 -1.00 -10.53 16.27
N HIS A 776 -2.28 -10.89 16.44
CA HIS A 776 -2.95 -10.87 17.74
C HIS A 776 -2.80 -12.17 18.56
N GLU A 777 -2.48 -13.30 17.92
CA GLU A 777 -2.43 -14.62 18.54
C GLU A 777 -1.01 -15.17 18.71
N ALA A 778 -0.08 -14.76 17.85
CA ALA A 778 1.28 -15.28 17.83
C ALA A 778 2.10 -14.74 19.01
N GLN A 779 2.89 -15.61 19.61
CA GLN A 779 3.80 -15.26 20.69
C GLN A 779 5.18 -15.88 20.42
N ALA A 780 6.14 -15.03 20.07
CA ALA A 780 7.51 -15.44 19.80
C ALA A 780 8.11 -16.28 20.94
N GLY A 781 8.78 -17.36 20.58
CA GLY A 781 9.34 -18.35 21.49
C GLY A 781 8.32 -19.30 22.12
N THR A 782 7.02 -19.12 21.85
CA THR A 782 5.94 -19.96 22.35
C THR A 782 5.13 -20.61 21.23
N THR A 783 4.48 -19.83 20.36
CA THR A 783 3.60 -20.36 19.32
C THR A 783 4.38 -20.99 18.17
N ASN A 784 5.54 -20.43 17.81
CA ASN A 784 6.46 -20.99 16.84
C ASN A 784 7.08 -22.34 17.27
N ARG A 785 6.78 -22.81 18.49
CA ARG A 785 7.28 -24.05 19.09
C ARG A 785 6.14 -24.89 19.64
N LEU A 786 6.41 -26.18 19.88
CA LEU A 786 5.44 -27.04 20.56
C LEU A 786 5.21 -26.54 22.00
N HIS A 787 3.95 -26.29 22.33
CA HIS A 787 3.55 -25.84 23.65
C HIS A 787 2.21 -26.46 24.08
N TRP A 788 1.87 -26.32 25.35
CA TRP A 788 0.56 -26.71 25.88
C TRP A 788 -0.05 -25.51 26.60
N PRO A 789 -1.16 -24.94 26.10
CA PRO A 789 -1.77 -23.74 26.69
C PRO A 789 -2.54 -24.02 27.99
N GLY A 790 -2.68 -25.30 28.38
CA GLY A 790 -3.44 -25.72 29.56
C GLY A 790 -4.91 -26.00 29.28
N GLY A 791 -5.64 -26.45 30.31
CA GLY A 791 -7.07 -26.74 30.21
C GLY A 791 -7.39 -27.92 29.30
N ALA A 792 -8.42 -27.79 28.46
CA ALA A 792 -8.91 -28.89 27.62
C ALA A 792 -8.07 -29.14 26.35
N SER A 793 -7.06 -28.31 26.07
CA SER A 793 -6.23 -28.36 24.87
C SER A 793 -5.22 -29.51 24.87
N GLY A 794 -4.83 -29.94 23.68
CA GLY A 794 -3.66 -30.81 23.47
C GLY A 794 -2.38 -30.03 23.21
N VAL A 795 -1.36 -30.74 22.76
CA VAL A 795 -0.13 -30.11 22.25
C VAL A 795 -0.52 -29.19 21.08
N THR A 796 -0.03 -27.96 21.11
CA THR A 796 -0.40 -26.89 20.17
C THR A 796 0.86 -26.37 19.47
N LEU A 797 0.69 -25.97 18.21
CA LEU A 797 1.71 -25.30 17.39
C LEU A 797 1.09 -24.11 16.65
N GLY A 798 1.87 -23.07 16.38
CA GLY A 798 1.39 -21.82 15.80
C GLY A 798 0.30 -21.15 16.63
N ALA A 799 -0.44 -20.24 16.00
CA ALA A 799 -1.62 -19.59 16.56
C ALA A 799 -2.82 -20.56 16.61
N GLY A 800 -2.77 -21.53 17.53
CA GLY A 800 -3.93 -22.36 17.91
C GLY A 800 -4.13 -23.67 17.14
N TYR A 801 -3.11 -24.22 16.46
CA TYR A 801 -3.21 -25.56 15.86
C TYR A 801 -3.13 -26.64 16.94
N ASP A 802 -4.28 -26.97 17.54
CA ASP A 802 -4.41 -28.02 18.57
C ASP A 802 -4.43 -29.42 17.93
N MET A 803 -3.56 -30.31 18.41
CA MET A 803 -3.37 -31.67 17.90
C MET A 803 -4.18 -32.74 18.63
N LYS A 804 -4.92 -32.40 19.71
CA LYS A 804 -5.74 -33.35 20.47
C LYS A 804 -6.76 -34.09 19.62
N GLY A 805 -7.44 -33.37 18.73
CA GLY A 805 -8.50 -33.93 17.88
C GLY A 805 -8.02 -34.41 16.51
N ARG A 806 -6.71 -34.37 16.23
CA ARG A 806 -6.14 -34.60 14.89
C ARG A 806 -5.48 -35.97 14.81
N SER A 807 -5.56 -36.60 13.65
CA SER A 807 -4.82 -37.85 13.37
C SER A 807 -3.37 -37.54 13.03
N GLU A 808 -2.47 -38.49 13.30
CA GLU A 808 -1.05 -38.36 12.95
C GLU A 808 -0.86 -38.05 11.46
N ALA A 809 -1.55 -38.78 10.58
CA ALA A 809 -1.49 -38.55 9.13
C ALA A 809 -1.94 -37.14 8.73
N GLY A 810 -2.96 -36.59 9.39
CA GLY A 810 -3.43 -35.22 9.15
C GLY A 810 -2.41 -34.18 9.58
N ILE A 811 -1.78 -34.40 10.74
CA ILE A 811 -0.71 -33.52 11.24
C ILE A 811 0.48 -33.53 10.28
N ILE A 812 0.93 -34.71 9.83
CA ILE A 812 2.03 -34.82 8.86
C ILE A 812 1.69 -34.04 7.58
N ALA A 813 0.48 -34.20 7.04
CA ALA A 813 0.07 -33.51 5.83
C ALA A 813 0.08 -31.98 6.00
N ASP A 814 -0.46 -31.46 7.11
CA ASP A 814 -0.48 -30.02 7.39
C ASP A 814 0.94 -29.47 7.62
N MET A 815 1.81 -30.20 8.34
CA MET A 815 3.21 -29.81 8.57
C MET A 815 4.03 -29.75 7.26
N LYS A 816 3.81 -30.70 6.36
CA LYS A 816 4.46 -30.70 5.04
C LYS A 816 3.93 -29.59 4.14
N ALA A 817 2.65 -29.25 4.25
CA ALA A 817 2.04 -28.15 3.48
C ALA A 817 2.67 -26.78 3.81
N ILE A 818 3.15 -26.59 5.06
CA ILE A 818 3.90 -25.40 5.48
C ILE A 818 5.41 -25.53 5.28
N GLY A 819 5.88 -26.56 4.56
CA GLY A 819 7.28 -26.71 4.16
C GLY A 819 8.20 -27.35 5.20
N LEU A 820 7.67 -28.05 6.22
CA LEU A 820 8.51 -28.84 7.14
C LEU A 820 8.96 -30.16 6.51
N SER A 821 10.12 -30.65 6.93
CA SER A 821 10.67 -31.94 6.49
C SER A 821 9.82 -33.12 6.97
N ASP A 822 9.93 -34.26 6.29
CA ASP A 822 9.24 -35.49 6.68
C ASP A 822 9.59 -35.91 8.11
N GLU A 823 10.86 -35.81 8.50
CA GLU A 823 11.33 -36.15 9.84
C GLU A 823 10.72 -35.24 10.93
N THR A 824 10.71 -33.92 10.70
CA THR A 824 10.11 -32.97 11.64
C THR A 824 8.60 -33.16 11.72
N ALA A 825 7.93 -33.39 10.58
CA ALA A 825 6.49 -33.62 10.52
C ALA A 825 6.08 -34.89 11.27
N GLU A 826 6.79 -36.01 11.09
CA GLU A 826 6.59 -37.26 11.83
C GLU A 826 6.89 -37.09 13.33
N GLY A 827 7.89 -36.30 13.67
CA GLY A 827 8.21 -35.94 15.06
C GLY A 827 7.07 -35.21 15.76
N ILE A 828 6.49 -34.20 15.08
CA ILE A 828 5.35 -33.42 15.58
C ILE A 828 4.09 -34.29 15.66
N ALA A 829 3.84 -35.15 14.67
CA ALA A 829 2.62 -35.95 14.58
C ALA A 829 2.39 -36.88 15.77
N LYS A 830 3.46 -37.30 16.47
CA LYS A 830 3.39 -38.06 17.73
C LYS A 830 2.64 -37.33 18.85
N ALA A 831 2.37 -36.04 18.68
CA ALA A 831 1.53 -35.26 19.58
C ALA A 831 0.02 -35.56 19.46
N ALA A 832 -0.40 -36.27 18.40
CA ALA A 832 -1.80 -36.61 18.14
C ALA A 832 -2.48 -37.23 19.37
N GLY A 833 -3.68 -36.74 19.70
CA GLY A 833 -4.49 -37.31 20.78
C GLY A 833 -3.99 -37.03 22.20
N LYS A 834 -2.83 -36.38 22.39
CA LYS A 834 -2.31 -36.07 23.73
C LYS A 834 -3.11 -34.94 24.38
N GLN A 835 -3.37 -35.10 25.68
CA GLN A 835 -4.09 -34.13 26.52
C GLN A 835 -3.51 -34.13 27.94
N ASP A 836 -3.90 -33.16 28.76
CA ASP A 836 -3.53 -33.07 30.18
C ASP A 836 -2.00 -33.17 30.41
N SER A 837 -1.56 -34.00 31.36
CA SER A 837 -0.14 -34.18 31.68
C SER A 837 0.68 -34.69 30.49
N ASP A 838 0.11 -35.55 29.66
CA ASP A 838 0.82 -36.13 28.52
C ASP A 838 1.10 -35.10 27.43
N ALA A 839 0.18 -34.14 27.23
CA ALA A 839 0.42 -33.02 26.33
C ALA A 839 1.50 -32.08 26.88
N ASN A 840 1.44 -31.78 28.18
CA ASN A 840 2.44 -30.94 28.85
C ASN A 840 3.85 -31.55 28.76
N ASP A 841 3.98 -32.83 29.08
CA ASP A 841 5.27 -33.53 29.08
C ASP A 841 5.81 -33.69 27.66
N PHE A 842 4.96 -34.02 26.70
CA PHE A 842 5.37 -34.09 25.30
C PHE A 842 5.83 -32.73 24.78
N ALA A 843 5.05 -31.66 25.03
CA ALA A 843 5.39 -30.31 24.59
C ALA A 843 6.71 -29.83 25.21
N LYS A 844 6.96 -30.11 26.50
CA LYS A 844 8.22 -29.78 27.18
C LYS A 844 9.42 -30.52 26.58
N ASN A 845 9.29 -31.84 26.41
CA ASN A 845 10.38 -32.69 25.94
C ASN A 845 10.71 -32.47 24.46
N ASN A 846 9.74 -32.02 23.66
CA ASN A 846 9.88 -31.85 22.21
C ASN A 846 9.79 -30.38 21.77
N ARG A 847 9.87 -29.42 22.70
CA ARG A 847 9.65 -27.99 22.43
C ARG A 847 10.45 -27.47 21.25
N ASN A 848 11.71 -27.91 21.13
CA ASN A 848 12.66 -27.40 20.15
C ASN A 848 12.79 -28.27 18.89
N VAL A 849 11.91 -29.26 18.71
CA VAL A 849 11.86 -30.07 17.47
C VAL A 849 11.47 -29.22 16.25
N VAL A 850 10.80 -28.09 16.49
CA VAL A 850 10.38 -27.15 15.47
C VAL A 850 10.53 -25.71 15.97
N ASP A 851 10.84 -24.82 15.03
CA ASP A 851 10.86 -23.37 15.18
C ASP A 851 10.29 -22.78 13.88
N LEU A 852 9.01 -22.45 13.88
CA LEU A 852 8.31 -21.99 12.67
C LEU A 852 8.70 -20.55 12.32
N THR A 853 8.86 -20.24 11.02
CA THR A 853 8.87 -18.85 10.54
C THR A 853 7.46 -18.24 10.63
N HIS A 854 7.35 -16.92 10.57
CA HIS A 854 6.05 -16.26 10.53
C HIS A 854 5.20 -16.75 9.35
N GLU A 855 5.78 -16.95 8.16
CA GLU A 855 5.01 -17.46 7.02
C GLU A 855 4.51 -18.89 7.26
N GLN A 856 5.29 -19.72 7.96
CA GLN A 856 4.87 -21.08 8.32
C GLN A 856 3.77 -21.08 9.39
N GLU A 857 3.85 -20.20 10.39
CA GLU A 857 2.78 -20.04 11.39
C GLU A 857 1.48 -19.53 10.74
N VAL A 858 1.56 -18.55 9.83
CA VAL A 858 0.42 -18.04 9.05
C VAL A 858 -0.13 -19.12 8.12
N GLY A 859 0.74 -19.87 7.45
CA GLY A 859 0.38 -21.04 6.65
C GLY A 859 -0.39 -22.06 7.46
N LEU A 860 0.05 -22.34 8.70
CA LEU A 860 -0.61 -23.27 9.60
C LEU A 860 -1.94 -22.72 10.13
N LEU A 861 -2.01 -21.41 10.40
CA LEU A 861 -3.23 -20.71 10.83
C LEU A 861 -4.35 -20.85 9.79
N ARG A 862 -4.03 -20.85 8.48
CA ARG A 862 -4.99 -21.09 7.40
C ARG A 862 -5.76 -22.42 7.53
N HIS A 863 -5.17 -23.43 8.17
CA HIS A 863 -5.85 -24.70 8.46
C HIS A 863 -6.72 -24.64 9.72
N THR A 864 -6.39 -23.72 10.65
CA THR A 864 -7.06 -23.56 11.94
C THR A 864 -8.29 -22.66 11.85
N VAL A 865 -8.29 -21.67 10.94
CA VAL A 865 -9.37 -20.67 10.86
C VAL A 865 -10.63 -21.13 10.10
N LYS A 866 -10.55 -22.19 9.29
CA LYS A 866 -11.67 -22.66 8.43
C LYS A 866 -13.02 -22.85 9.16
N PRO A 867 -13.08 -23.44 10.38
CA PRO A 867 -14.34 -23.57 11.10
C PRO A 867 -14.98 -22.23 11.48
N TYR A 868 -14.17 -21.19 11.69
CA TYR A 868 -14.63 -19.84 12.04
C TYR A 868 -15.14 -19.09 10.82
N GLU A 869 -14.48 -19.24 9.66
CA GLU A 869 -15.04 -18.76 8.39
C GLU A 869 -16.44 -19.35 8.13
N GLU A 870 -16.59 -20.67 8.32
CA GLU A 870 -17.90 -21.34 8.21
C GLU A 870 -18.90 -20.85 9.27
N MET A 871 -18.43 -20.47 10.45
CA MET A 871 -19.30 -19.89 11.47
C MET A 871 -19.83 -18.53 11.02
N VAL A 872 -18.99 -17.66 10.46
CA VAL A 872 -19.40 -16.37 9.87
C VAL A 872 -20.40 -16.59 8.74
N ARG A 873 -20.07 -17.43 7.75
CA ARG A 873 -20.95 -17.72 6.60
C ARG A 873 -22.32 -18.26 7.00
N ARG A 874 -22.38 -19.07 8.06
CA ARG A 874 -23.65 -19.64 8.55
C ARG A 874 -24.46 -18.66 9.38
N SER A 875 -23.82 -17.80 10.16
CA SER A 875 -24.52 -16.91 11.09
C SER A 875 -24.90 -15.57 10.47
N ILE A 876 -24.08 -15.02 9.56
CA ILE A 876 -24.36 -13.75 8.89
C ILE A 876 -25.22 -13.99 7.64
N LYS A 877 -26.27 -13.18 7.47
CA LYS A 877 -27.28 -13.30 6.39
C LYS A 877 -27.26 -12.15 5.41
N ILE A 878 -26.47 -11.12 5.70
CA ILE A 878 -26.26 -9.96 4.83
C ILE A 878 -24.92 -10.10 4.11
N GLU A 879 -24.75 -9.42 2.97
CA GLU A 879 -23.46 -9.35 2.30
C GLU A 879 -22.46 -8.55 3.14
N LEU A 880 -21.22 -9.03 3.21
CA LEU A 880 -20.11 -8.40 3.91
C LEU A 880 -19.03 -8.01 2.90
N SER A 881 -18.41 -6.84 3.08
CA SER A 881 -17.13 -6.55 2.43
C SER A 881 -16.02 -7.45 3.00
N GLN A 882 -14.91 -7.60 2.27
CA GLN A 882 -13.79 -8.45 2.71
C GLN A 882 -13.29 -8.11 4.13
N ASN A 883 -13.05 -6.84 4.44
CA ASN A 883 -12.59 -6.42 5.76
C ASN A 883 -13.62 -6.71 6.88
N GLN A 884 -14.92 -6.62 6.57
CA GLN A 884 -15.98 -6.98 7.53
C GLN A 884 -15.99 -8.49 7.78
N PHE A 885 -15.84 -9.30 6.73
CA PHE A 885 -15.70 -10.74 6.87
C PHE A 885 -14.47 -11.09 7.71
N ASP A 886 -13.32 -10.49 7.42
CA ASP A 886 -12.06 -10.75 8.13
C ASP A 886 -12.14 -10.35 9.60
N ALA A 887 -12.73 -9.19 9.92
CA ALA A 887 -13.00 -8.76 11.29
C ALA A 887 -13.92 -9.76 12.02
N LEU A 888 -14.97 -10.25 11.37
CA LEU A 888 -15.88 -11.22 11.98
C LEU A 888 -15.26 -12.60 12.14
N VAL A 889 -14.37 -13.03 11.25
CA VAL A 889 -13.59 -14.27 11.43
C VAL A 889 -12.63 -14.12 12.61
N SER A 890 -11.95 -12.97 12.76
CA SER A 890 -11.09 -12.70 13.92
C SER A 890 -11.88 -12.68 15.23
N PHE A 891 -13.05 -12.06 15.24
CA PHE A 891 -13.93 -12.06 16.41
C PHE A 891 -14.52 -13.46 16.67
N ALA A 892 -14.92 -14.20 15.64
CA ALA A 892 -15.39 -15.58 15.72
C ALA A 892 -14.34 -16.51 16.35
N TYR A 893 -13.07 -16.25 16.07
CA TYR A 893 -11.93 -16.96 16.64
C TYR A 893 -11.82 -16.77 18.16
N ASN A 894 -12.22 -15.61 18.68
CA ASN A 894 -12.27 -15.32 20.11
C ASN A 894 -13.54 -14.54 20.50
N PRO A 895 -14.73 -15.18 20.57
CA PRO A 895 -16.01 -14.46 20.57
C PRO A 895 -16.50 -14.04 21.97
N ALA A 896 -15.81 -14.46 23.03
CA ALA A 896 -16.18 -14.18 24.43
C ALA A 896 -17.68 -14.42 24.75
N ALA A 897 -18.28 -15.51 24.24
CA ALA A 897 -19.70 -15.86 24.39
C ALA A 897 -20.71 -14.80 23.91
N ARG A 898 -20.31 -13.91 22.98
CA ARG A 898 -21.15 -12.83 22.43
C ARG A 898 -21.50 -13.02 20.96
N TRP A 899 -21.06 -14.12 20.36
CA TRP A 899 -21.24 -14.41 18.94
C TRP A 899 -22.70 -14.25 18.48
N ASP A 900 -23.64 -14.94 19.14
CA ASP A 900 -25.06 -14.91 18.75
C ASP A 900 -25.64 -13.50 18.83
N SER A 901 -25.34 -12.74 19.89
CA SER A 901 -25.80 -11.36 20.03
C SER A 901 -25.21 -10.42 18.97
N VAL A 902 -23.92 -10.57 18.65
CA VAL A 902 -23.25 -9.75 17.64
C VAL A 902 -23.83 -10.04 16.25
N THR A 903 -23.93 -11.32 15.89
CA THR A 903 -24.48 -11.75 14.59
C THR A 903 -25.95 -11.38 14.44
N ASP A 904 -26.78 -11.53 15.49
CA ASP A 904 -28.16 -11.07 15.49
C ASP A 904 -28.24 -9.55 15.25
N LEU A 905 -27.41 -8.76 15.93
CA LEU A 905 -27.37 -7.31 15.74
C LEU A 905 -26.95 -6.93 14.31
N ILE A 906 -25.92 -7.58 13.75
CA ILE A 906 -25.43 -7.34 12.39
C ILE A 906 -26.50 -7.71 11.36
N ASN A 907 -27.12 -8.89 11.45
CA ASN A 907 -28.20 -9.31 10.57
C ASN A 907 -29.40 -8.35 10.63
N ASN A 908 -29.67 -7.80 11.81
CA ASN A 908 -30.69 -6.78 12.00
C ASN A 908 -30.20 -5.35 11.70
N GLY A 909 -29.03 -5.19 11.06
CA GLY A 909 -28.45 -3.92 10.62
C GLY A 909 -28.09 -2.93 11.74
N LYS A 910 -27.98 -3.41 12.98
CA LYS A 910 -27.61 -2.62 14.16
C LYS A 910 -26.10 -2.67 14.38
N VAL A 911 -25.34 -2.19 13.39
CA VAL A 911 -23.87 -2.31 13.36
C VAL A 911 -23.22 -1.63 14.57
N ASP A 912 -23.61 -0.40 14.92
CA ASP A 912 -23.02 0.30 16.07
C ASP A 912 -23.25 -0.43 17.40
N ALA A 913 -24.43 -1.03 17.56
CA ALA A 913 -24.74 -1.86 18.71
C ALA A 913 -23.92 -3.15 18.71
N ALA A 914 -23.69 -3.75 17.54
CA ALA A 914 -22.82 -4.92 17.40
C ALA A 914 -21.36 -4.59 17.74
N MET A 915 -20.83 -3.47 17.26
CA MET A 915 -19.46 -3.02 17.57
C MET A 915 -19.30 -2.69 19.06
N SER A 916 -20.30 -2.05 19.65
CA SER A 916 -20.36 -1.83 21.10
C SER A 916 -20.37 -3.17 21.86
N LYS A 917 -21.08 -4.17 21.34
CA LYS A 917 -21.15 -5.51 21.92
C LYS A 917 -19.81 -6.25 21.84
N ILE A 918 -19.09 -6.13 20.72
CA ILE A 918 -17.72 -6.66 20.56
C ILE A 918 -16.80 -6.05 21.63
N LYS A 919 -16.86 -4.73 21.84
CA LYS A 919 -16.07 -4.01 22.86
C LYS A 919 -16.37 -4.42 24.31
N GLU A 920 -17.48 -5.11 24.60
CA GLU A 920 -17.73 -5.67 25.94
C GLU A 920 -16.91 -6.94 26.22
N GLY A 921 -16.34 -7.58 25.20
CA GLY A 921 -15.61 -8.85 25.26
C GLY A 921 -14.18 -8.75 25.83
N ILE A 922 -13.98 -7.95 26.88
CA ILE A 922 -12.64 -7.57 27.38
C ILE A 922 -12.23 -8.25 28.68
N LYS A 923 -13.05 -9.17 29.20
CA LYS A 923 -12.84 -9.79 30.52
C LYS A 923 -12.48 -11.27 30.42
N SER A 924 -11.54 -11.72 31.26
CA SER A 924 -11.27 -13.14 31.53
C SER A 924 -11.30 -13.40 33.04
N LYS A 925 -12.04 -14.44 33.47
CA LYS A 925 -12.30 -14.76 34.90
C LYS A 925 -12.78 -13.55 35.73
N GLY A 926 -13.51 -12.62 35.12
CA GLY A 926 -14.05 -11.41 35.76
C GLY A 926 -13.14 -10.17 35.69
N THR A 927 -11.88 -10.32 35.30
CA THR A 927 -10.89 -9.21 35.24
C THR A 927 -10.73 -8.70 33.81
N VAL A 928 -10.63 -7.38 33.64
CA VAL A 928 -10.36 -6.73 32.34
C VAL A 928 -8.90 -7.00 31.94
N LEU A 929 -8.69 -7.46 30.70
CA LEU A 929 -7.35 -7.68 30.15
C LEU A 929 -7.02 -6.60 29.09
N PRO A 930 -5.94 -5.81 29.26
CA PRO A 930 -5.56 -4.78 28.30
C PRO A 930 -5.42 -5.29 26.86
N GLY A 931 -4.81 -6.46 26.66
CA GLY A 931 -4.67 -7.06 25.32
C GLY A 931 -6.01 -7.35 24.63
N LEU A 932 -7.05 -7.73 25.39
CA LEU A 932 -8.39 -7.90 24.82
C LEU A 932 -9.04 -6.55 24.49
N VAL A 933 -8.80 -5.50 25.29
CA VAL A 933 -9.29 -4.15 24.96
C VAL A 933 -8.73 -3.69 23.62
N HIS A 934 -7.43 -3.85 23.41
CA HIS A 934 -6.80 -3.48 22.15
C HIS A 934 -7.31 -4.30 20.97
N ARG A 935 -7.31 -5.63 21.08
CA ARG A 935 -7.84 -6.50 20.03
C ARG A 935 -9.29 -6.18 19.65
N ARG A 936 -10.17 -5.93 20.63
CA ARG A 936 -11.57 -5.57 20.36
C ARG A 936 -11.68 -4.23 19.64
N ASN A 937 -10.78 -3.28 19.91
CA ASN A 937 -10.73 -2.02 19.16
C ASN A 937 -10.23 -2.24 17.73
N ASP A 938 -9.16 -3.02 17.55
CA ASP A 938 -8.60 -3.31 16.23
C ASP A 938 -9.60 -4.09 15.35
N GLU A 939 -10.34 -5.06 15.90
CA GLU A 939 -11.42 -5.78 15.20
C GLU A 939 -12.56 -4.84 14.77
N VAL A 940 -12.92 -3.86 15.63
CA VAL A 940 -13.94 -2.85 15.29
C VAL A 940 -13.44 -1.88 14.24
N ASN A 941 -12.19 -1.43 14.32
CA ASN A 941 -11.56 -0.56 13.31
C ASN A 941 -11.46 -1.29 11.97
N LEU A 942 -11.11 -2.58 11.97
CA LEU A 942 -11.09 -3.39 10.76
C LEU A 942 -12.49 -3.50 10.14
N TYR A 943 -13.54 -3.73 10.94
CA TYR A 943 -14.91 -3.82 10.46
C TYR A 943 -15.44 -2.50 9.89
N GLN A 944 -15.26 -1.40 10.63
CA GLN A 944 -15.87 -0.10 10.30
C GLN A 944 -15.03 0.71 9.30
N GLU A 945 -13.71 0.58 9.35
CA GLU A 945 -12.78 1.49 8.66
C GLU A 945 -11.81 0.74 7.73
N GLY A 946 -11.80 -0.59 7.75
CA GLY A 946 -10.94 -1.41 6.87
C GLY A 946 -9.45 -1.33 7.21
N ARG A 947 -9.11 -0.93 8.45
CA ARG A 947 -7.72 -0.81 8.92
C ARG A 947 -7.20 -2.13 9.47
N TYR A 948 -6.19 -2.70 8.82
CA TYR A 948 -5.44 -3.85 9.30
C TYR A 948 -4.29 -3.38 10.20
N GLU A 949 -4.58 -3.23 11.49
CA GLU A 949 -3.65 -2.69 12.47
C GLU A 949 -3.60 -3.54 13.75
N MET A 950 -2.49 -3.46 14.47
CA MET A 950 -2.34 -4.02 15.81
C MET A 950 -1.93 -2.88 16.76
N ASN A 951 -2.78 -2.58 17.74
CA ASN A 951 -2.59 -1.45 18.66
C ASN A 951 -2.41 -0.10 17.93
N GLY A 952 -3.10 0.11 16.80
CA GLY A 952 -3.00 1.33 15.99
C GLY A 952 -1.79 1.41 15.07
N VAL A 953 -0.99 0.34 14.94
CA VAL A 953 0.13 0.25 13.99
C VAL A 953 -0.27 -0.64 12.81
N PRO A 954 -0.15 -0.20 11.55
CA PRO A 954 -0.46 -1.03 10.39
C PRO A 954 0.33 -2.34 10.38
N ILE A 955 -0.34 -3.44 10.05
CA ILE A 955 0.27 -4.77 9.97
C ILE A 955 0.97 -4.90 8.61
N ASN A 956 2.29 -5.10 8.62
CA ASN A 956 3.07 -5.39 7.43
C ASN A 956 3.35 -6.89 7.33
N HIS A 957 3.16 -7.46 6.14
CA HIS A 957 3.69 -8.79 5.80
C HIS A 957 5.20 -8.63 5.57
N GLU A 958 6.00 -8.86 6.60
CA GLU A 958 7.46 -9.02 6.47
C GLU A 958 7.80 -10.35 5.82
#